data_AF-A0A0S8ER48-F1
#
_entry.id   AF-A0A0S8ER48-F1
#
_cell.length_a   1.000
_cell.length_b   1.000
_cell.length_c   1.000
_cell.angle_alpha   90.00
_cell.angle_beta   90.00
_cell.angle_gamma   90.00
#
_symmetry.space_group_name_H-M   'P 1'
#
loop_
_entity.id
_entity.type
_entity.pdbx_description
1 polymer ?
#
loop_
_entity_poly.entity_id
_entity_poly.type
_entity_poly.pdbx_seq_one_letter_code
_entity_poly.pdbx_strand_id
1 'polypeptide(L)'
;MLNVENRKANAEVAIAAIAMFGVAICGNLAVGQPARTQPDEKQVSDYIGKLGDPNPRVREKGADMLGIIGLRIKDETILLPAVKRLVPLMGDDDMEVRDETAEALGVIASRVKDEAAVKSAIAALIKGLADRDEEGREESAEALARIASTITKKALLEPAVGPLRKALADGAADTREFARHALESLGKSEAKATGAMKLSTKDLSRDRYLLLDSRIIESADNAKLTVGAVRKDRNNPLFKEDKPWEPRFDNPYVSVIYDQEDKIYKCWYSVFIQASQESWIKVPRDKRAWVDWTESRDRRSGVCYATSKDGIHWEKPTLGIIEFQGSRKNNMVLRAAHGVGVIKDLHETDPRKRYKAIHPHRGHTDVWFSSDGLNWAQKRLPGLDHGDTYNCVFWDPALKKYLLFTRNWGGRGAKGKRYGGGKYRRESRSVSPDFLNWSKAKVVIEGLDTDMQIHDMPVFRHAGVYIGLVGLFDTIASRQHVELAWSPDSVRWHRICPGTPLIANSRHVGECDWGCIFASPPIFGKDEIRLYYGGCNGRFMGWRDGFFCLARLRPDGFAGYEQVAGGSNKTATVTTKPVIAVADSLRVTADMAMSGYVKVTLLGQDSTPLAEGELITRTGTDAEVRWKGDFSLGGLKSKQIRLRFELRDSKLYSFSFHQ
;
A
#
# COMPACT_ATOMS: atom_id res chain seq x y z
N MET A 1 19.45 -11.69 -16.38
CA MET A 1 19.69 -10.25 -16.68
C MET A 1 18.61 -9.29 -16.17
N LEU A 2 17.42 -9.73 -15.75
CA LEU A 2 16.38 -8.82 -15.22
C LEU A 2 16.45 -8.55 -13.70
N ASN A 3 17.38 -9.21 -13.00
CA ASN A 3 17.44 -9.20 -11.54
C ASN A 3 18.48 -8.23 -10.96
N VAL A 4 19.25 -7.47 -11.75
CA VAL A 4 20.32 -6.60 -11.22
C VAL A 4 19.89 -5.13 -11.15
N GLU A 5 18.84 -4.73 -11.85
CA GLU A 5 18.50 -3.33 -12.10
C GLU A 5 17.48 -2.74 -11.10
N ASN A 6 16.57 -3.57 -10.57
CA ASN A 6 15.60 -3.18 -9.53
C ASN A 6 16.20 -2.87 -8.17
N ARG A 7 17.49 -3.15 -8.05
CA ARG A 7 18.22 -3.40 -6.83
C ARG A 7 19.11 -2.21 -6.41
N LYS A 8 19.42 -1.35 -7.39
CA LYS A 8 20.06 -0.03 -7.24
C LYS A 8 19.12 1.07 -6.72
N ALA A 9 17.80 0.94 -6.93
CA ALA A 9 16.85 2.03 -6.73
C ALA A 9 16.10 1.99 -5.38
N ASN A 10 15.96 0.82 -4.75
CA ASN A 10 15.33 0.66 -3.43
C ASN A 10 16.19 1.19 -2.27
N ALA A 11 17.38 1.59 -2.63
CA ALA A 11 18.56 1.65 -1.81
C ALA A 11 18.87 3.12 -1.45
N GLU A 12 18.61 4.04 -2.38
CA GLU A 12 18.70 5.49 -2.17
C GLU A 12 17.44 6.08 -1.49
N VAL A 13 16.29 5.40 -1.58
CA VAL A 13 15.00 5.90 -1.05
C VAL A 13 14.79 5.54 0.43
N ALA A 14 15.37 4.42 0.89
CA ALA A 14 15.33 4.02 2.30
C ALA A 14 16.12 4.98 3.22
N ILE A 15 17.11 5.69 2.68
CA ILE A 15 18.04 6.58 3.41
C ILE A 15 17.36 7.88 3.87
N ALA A 16 16.51 8.47 3.02
CA ALA A 16 15.91 9.77 3.30
C ALA A 16 14.71 9.68 4.29
N ALA A 17 14.07 8.51 4.40
CA ALA A 17 12.88 8.33 5.22
C ALA A 17 13.15 8.24 6.73
N ILE A 18 14.39 7.93 7.13
CA ILE A 18 14.74 7.62 8.54
C ILE A 18 15.20 8.87 9.32
N ALA A 19 15.66 9.94 8.65
CA ALA A 19 16.22 11.12 9.32
C ALA A 19 15.21 12.14 9.89
N MET A 20 13.91 12.06 9.57
CA MET A 20 12.95 13.16 9.83
C MET A 20 11.89 12.92 10.92
N PHE A 21 11.91 11.80 11.65
CA PHE A 21 10.85 11.48 12.62
C PHE A 21 11.14 11.82 14.09
N GLY A 22 12.28 12.45 14.39
CA GLY A 22 12.60 12.93 15.73
C GLY A 22 12.49 14.45 15.84
N VAL A 23 11.42 14.94 16.49
CA VAL A 23 11.28 16.19 17.26
C VAL A 23 9.95 16.93 16.97
N ALA A 24 9.08 16.90 17.99
CA ALA A 24 8.01 17.82 18.39
C ALA A 24 6.77 18.02 17.50
N ILE A 25 5.61 17.51 17.96
CA ILE A 25 4.44 18.33 18.37
C ILE A 25 3.76 17.62 19.56
N CYS A 26 3.96 18.13 20.78
CA CYS A 26 3.04 17.96 21.91
C CYS A 26 2.14 19.20 21.94
N GLY A 27 0.82 19.00 21.91
CA GLY A 27 -0.16 20.09 21.98
C GLY A 27 -1.59 19.57 21.81
N ASN A 28 -2.07 18.87 22.83
CA ASN A 28 -3.45 18.52 23.18
C ASN A 28 -4.53 18.53 22.07
N LEU A 29 -4.94 17.33 21.64
CA LEU A 29 -6.31 16.81 21.70
C LEU A 29 -6.32 15.36 21.17
N ALA A 30 -5.83 14.42 21.98
CA ALA A 30 -5.98 12.99 21.74
C ALA A 30 -5.97 12.24 23.07
N VAL A 31 -7.13 11.83 23.55
CA VAL A 31 -7.26 10.90 24.67
C VAL A 31 -7.91 9.62 24.14
N GLY A 32 -7.22 8.48 24.25
CA GLY A 32 -7.88 7.18 24.28
C GLY A 32 -7.46 6.06 23.32
N GLN A 33 -6.26 6.05 22.72
CA GLN A 33 -5.61 4.77 22.36
C GLN A 33 -4.63 4.39 23.48
N PRO A 34 -4.50 3.12 23.90
CA PRO A 34 -3.41 2.75 24.79
C PRO A 34 -2.10 3.08 24.07
N ALA A 35 -1.34 4.03 24.62
CA ALA A 35 0.00 4.30 24.13
C ALA A 35 0.79 2.99 24.16
N ARG A 36 1.26 2.51 23.00
CA ARG A 36 2.25 1.43 22.96
C ARG A 36 3.44 1.93 23.79
N THR A 37 3.74 1.27 24.90
CA THR A 37 4.86 1.64 25.78
C THR A 37 6.15 1.66 24.96
N GLN A 38 6.97 2.70 25.17
CA GLN A 38 8.31 2.72 24.59
C GLN A 38 9.13 1.58 25.21
N PRO A 39 9.98 0.91 24.43
CA PRO A 39 10.91 -0.04 25.01
C PRO A 39 11.80 0.65 26.06
N ASP A 40 11.94 0.05 27.23
CA ASP A 40 12.77 0.57 28.32
C ASP A 40 14.13 -0.14 28.40
N GLU A 41 15.05 0.42 29.20
CA GLU A 41 16.39 -0.12 29.40
C GLU A 41 16.37 -1.55 29.98
N LYS A 42 15.36 -1.86 30.80
CA LYS A 42 15.20 -3.19 31.38
C LYS A 42 14.93 -4.23 30.29
N GLN A 43 14.07 -3.92 29.34
CA GLN A 43 13.80 -4.81 28.20
C GLN A 43 15.05 -5.07 27.37
N VAL A 44 15.88 -4.05 27.10
CA VAL A 44 17.15 -4.23 26.39
C VAL A 44 18.07 -5.16 27.19
N SER A 45 18.20 -4.95 28.49
CA SER A 45 19.00 -5.80 29.39
C SER A 45 18.52 -7.26 29.39
N ASP A 46 17.19 -7.47 29.44
CA ASP A 46 16.59 -8.81 29.42
C ASP A 46 16.91 -9.57 28.13
N TYR A 47 16.86 -8.91 26.97
CA TYR A 47 17.21 -9.54 25.69
C TYR A 47 18.72 -9.74 25.52
N ILE A 48 19.55 -8.84 26.04
CA ILE A 48 20.99 -9.06 26.12
C ILE A 48 21.32 -10.33 26.93
N GLY A 49 20.60 -10.59 28.02
CA GLY A 49 20.76 -11.80 28.82
C GLY A 49 20.49 -13.09 28.02
N LYS A 50 19.56 -13.05 27.05
CA LYS A 50 19.19 -14.21 26.22
C LYS A 50 20.26 -14.58 25.19
N LEU A 51 21.13 -13.65 24.81
CA LEU A 51 22.21 -13.89 23.84
C LEU A 51 23.25 -14.92 24.31
N GLY A 52 23.32 -15.21 25.62
CA GLY A 52 24.21 -16.21 26.20
C GLY A 52 23.56 -17.57 26.46
N ASP A 53 22.31 -17.78 26.05
CA ASP A 53 21.58 -19.02 26.34
C ASP A 53 22.15 -20.21 25.55
N PRO A 54 22.26 -21.42 26.12
CA PRO A 54 22.74 -22.60 25.39
C PRO A 54 21.84 -22.98 24.21
N ASN A 55 20.56 -22.61 24.22
CA ASN A 55 19.61 -22.88 23.14
C ASN A 55 19.74 -21.84 22.02
N PRO A 56 20.11 -22.23 20.78
CA PRO A 56 20.27 -21.28 19.68
C PRO A 56 19.01 -20.49 19.37
N ARG A 57 17.80 -21.07 19.52
CA ARG A 57 16.54 -20.34 19.31
C ARG A 57 16.32 -19.19 20.29
N VAL A 58 16.85 -19.32 21.51
CA VAL A 58 16.74 -18.26 22.52
C VAL A 58 17.73 -17.13 22.19
N ARG A 59 18.91 -17.46 21.68
CA ARG A 59 19.90 -16.48 21.20
C ARG A 59 19.39 -15.74 19.96
N GLU A 60 18.89 -16.46 18.97
CA GLU A 60 18.23 -15.95 17.75
C GLU A 60 17.14 -14.93 18.12
N LYS A 61 16.17 -15.35 18.94
CA LYS A 61 15.08 -14.45 19.37
C LYS A 61 15.55 -13.30 20.26
N GLY A 62 16.68 -13.46 20.95
CA GLY A 62 17.35 -12.38 21.65
C GLY A 62 17.89 -11.32 20.68
N ALA A 63 18.53 -11.75 19.59
CA ALA A 63 19.10 -10.89 18.56
C ALA A 63 18.00 -10.14 17.76
N ASP A 64 17.01 -10.88 17.25
CA ASP A 64 15.82 -10.37 16.55
C ASP A 64 15.16 -9.22 17.35
N MET A 65 14.85 -9.50 18.62
CA MET A 65 14.19 -8.52 19.50
C MET A 65 15.07 -7.29 19.80
N LEU A 66 16.40 -7.44 19.84
CA LEU A 66 17.31 -6.30 19.98
C LEU A 66 17.35 -5.45 18.70
N GLY A 67 17.25 -6.06 17.52
CA GLY A 67 17.04 -5.35 16.25
C GLY A 67 15.73 -4.54 16.27
N ILE A 68 14.62 -5.19 16.62
CA ILE A 68 13.29 -4.54 16.71
C ILE A 68 13.27 -3.39 17.72
N ILE A 69 13.86 -3.59 18.91
CA ILE A 69 13.97 -2.52 19.91
C ILE A 69 14.89 -1.41 19.40
N GLY A 70 15.96 -1.77 18.71
CA GLY A 70 16.88 -0.86 18.04
C GLY A 70 16.18 0.10 17.08
N LEU A 71 15.06 -0.28 16.46
CA LEU A 71 14.23 0.59 15.61
C LEU A 71 13.34 1.57 16.39
N ARG A 72 13.05 1.30 17.66
CA ARG A 72 12.01 2.02 18.43
C ARG A 72 12.56 2.86 19.58
N ILE A 73 13.76 2.56 20.07
CA ILE A 73 14.35 3.27 21.20
C ILE A 73 14.72 4.71 20.81
N LYS A 74 14.46 5.65 21.72
CA LYS A 74 14.80 7.08 21.52
C LYS A 74 16.22 7.39 21.95
N ASP A 75 16.62 6.85 23.10
CA ASP A 75 17.98 6.95 23.60
C ASP A 75 18.80 5.75 23.08
N GLU A 76 19.62 6.03 22.07
CA GLU A 76 20.45 5.03 21.40
C GLU A 76 21.61 4.53 22.28
N THR A 77 21.97 5.24 23.36
CA THR A 77 23.08 4.87 24.24
C THR A 77 22.80 3.56 25.01
N ILE A 78 21.51 3.26 25.23
CA ILE A 78 21.03 2.03 25.86
C ILE A 78 21.39 0.79 25.01
N LEU A 79 21.61 0.93 23.70
CA LEU A 79 21.94 -0.18 22.81
C LEU A 79 23.43 -0.53 22.78
N LEU A 80 24.31 0.30 23.35
CA LEU A 80 25.76 0.07 23.29
C LEU A 80 26.20 -1.27 23.90
N PRO A 81 25.61 -1.73 25.03
CA PRO A 81 25.93 -3.06 25.57
C PRO A 81 25.48 -4.20 24.64
N ALA A 82 24.41 -4.01 23.86
CA ALA A 82 23.92 -5.00 22.91
C ALA A 82 24.93 -5.27 21.78
N VAL A 83 25.54 -4.22 21.22
CA VAL A 83 26.59 -4.37 20.18
C VAL A 83 27.74 -5.26 20.66
N LYS A 84 28.20 -5.07 21.91
CA LYS A 84 29.29 -5.87 22.49
C LYS A 84 28.94 -7.36 22.60
N ARG A 85 27.66 -7.70 22.77
CA ARG A 85 27.17 -9.07 22.93
C ARG A 85 26.75 -9.73 21.63
N LEU A 86 26.31 -8.93 20.65
CA LEU A 86 25.96 -9.41 19.31
C LEU A 86 27.20 -9.72 18.47
N VAL A 87 28.26 -8.91 18.54
CA VAL A 87 29.47 -9.10 17.70
C VAL A 87 30.04 -10.52 17.74
N PRO A 88 30.20 -11.19 18.91
CA PRO A 88 30.66 -12.58 18.96
C PRO A 88 29.71 -13.60 18.32
N LEU A 89 28.40 -13.33 18.29
CA LEU A 89 27.39 -14.23 17.73
C LEU A 89 27.39 -14.29 16.21
N MET A 90 28.09 -13.38 15.53
CA MET A 90 28.40 -13.53 14.09
C MET A 90 29.25 -14.78 13.80
N GLY A 91 29.79 -15.44 14.82
CA GLY A 91 30.49 -16.73 14.70
C GLY A 91 29.73 -17.90 15.32
N ASP A 92 28.43 -17.78 15.57
CA ASP A 92 27.62 -18.85 16.17
C ASP A 92 27.50 -20.06 15.23
N ASP A 93 27.45 -21.26 15.79
CA ASP A 93 27.29 -22.49 15.01
C ASP A 93 25.91 -22.57 14.33
N ASP A 94 24.89 -21.92 14.89
CA ASP A 94 23.55 -21.90 14.30
C ASP A 94 23.42 -20.75 13.29
N MET A 95 22.92 -21.04 12.08
CA MET A 95 22.81 -20.04 11.01
C MET A 95 21.80 -18.94 11.33
N GLU A 96 20.66 -19.29 11.92
CA GLU A 96 19.58 -18.33 12.22
C GLU A 96 20.06 -17.33 13.29
N VAL A 97 20.93 -17.77 14.21
CA VAL A 97 21.56 -16.87 15.19
C VAL A 97 22.49 -15.89 14.49
N ARG A 98 23.28 -16.32 13.49
CA ARG A 98 24.19 -15.44 12.74
C ARG A 98 23.42 -14.42 11.91
N ASP A 99 22.34 -14.84 11.25
CA ASP A 99 21.51 -14.02 10.37
C ASP A 99 20.82 -12.89 11.17
N GLU A 100 20.10 -13.23 12.23
CA GLU A 100 19.43 -12.27 13.12
C GLU A 100 20.42 -11.36 13.85
N THR A 101 21.63 -11.86 14.13
CA THR A 101 22.72 -11.05 14.69
C THR A 101 23.21 -10.02 13.66
N ALA A 102 23.33 -10.38 12.38
CA ALA A 102 23.74 -9.48 11.32
C ALA A 102 22.72 -8.36 11.12
N GLU A 103 21.42 -8.70 11.09
CA GLU A 103 20.34 -7.73 11.01
C GLU A 103 20.36 -6.76 12.21
N ALA A 104 20.41 -7.30 13.44
CA ALA A 104 20.43 -6.51 14.66
C ALA A 104 21.65 -5.57 14.73
N LEU A 105 22.84 -6.04 14.35
CA LEU A 105 24.05 -5.21 14.26
C LEU A 105 23.89 -4.11 13.20
N GLY A 106 23.32 -4.44 12.03
CA GLY A 106 23.04 -3.47 10.97
C GLY A 106 22.11 -2.37 11.45
N VAL A 107 21.00 -2.73 12.12
CA VAL A 107 20.04 -1.77 12.67
C VAL A 107 20.69 -0.90 13.75
N ILE A 108 21.35 -1.49 14.74
CA ILE A 108 21.92 -0.73 15.87
C ILE A 108 23.06 0.18 15.38
N ALA A 109 24.00 -0.35 14.59
CA ALA A 109 25.14 0.41 14.08
C ALA A 109 24.75 1.50 13.06
N SER A 110 23.59 1.37 12.40
CA SER A 110 23.05 2.41 11.53
C SER A 110 22.54 3.64 12.30
N ARG A 111 22.39 3.54 13.63
CA ARG A 111 21.78 4.55 14.49
C ARG A 111 22.72 5.11 15.55
N VAL A 112 23.45 4.26 16.28
CA VAL A 112 24.28 4.71 17.41
C VAL A 112 25.42 5.61 16.94
N LYS A 113 25.68 6.70 17.66
CA LYS A 113 26.80 7.62 17.36
C LYS A 113 28.15 7.19 17.89
N ASP A 114 28.22 6.15 18.73
CA ASP A 114 29.47 5.66 19.30
C ASP A 114 30.34 4.99 18.21
N GLU A 115 31.44 5.66 17.83
CA GLU A 115 32.29 5.17 16.74
C GLU A 115 32.93 3.81 17.02
N ALA A 116 33.21 3.49 18.30
CA ALA A 116 33.82 2.21 18.65
C ALA A 116 32.83 1.05 18.44
N ALA A 117 31.57 1.24 18.86
CA ALA A 117 30.50 0.28 18.63
C ALA A 117 30.24 0.09 17.13
N VAL A 118 30.15 1.18 16.36
CA VAL A 118 29.94 1.12 14.90
C VAL A 118 31.09 0.40 14.21
N LYS A 119 32.35 0.71 14.55
CA LYS A 119 33.53 -0.01 14.00
C LYS A 119 33.50 -1.50 14.33
N SER A 120 33.11 -1.85 15.56
CA SER A 120 33.03 -3.25 16.00
C SER A 120 31.97 -4.02 15.21
N ALA A 121 30.78 -3.44 15.04
CA ALA A 121 29.72 -4.02 14.22
C ALA A 121 30.13 -4.18 12.75
N ILE A 122 30.70 -3.14 12.14
CA ILE A 122 31.21 -3.20 10.76
C ILE A 122 32.25 -4.30 10.60
N ALA A 123 33.21 -4.41 11.52
CA ALA A 123 34.24 -5.45 11.47
C ALA A 123 33.65 -6.86 11.56
N ALA A 124 32.58 -7.06 12.33
CA ALA A 124 31.87 -8.32 12.42
C ALA A 124 31.12 -8.66 11.13
N LEU A 125 30.38 -7.69 10.57
CA LEU A 125 29.63 -7.85 9.32
C LEU A 125 30.55 -8.08 8.11
N ILE A 126 31.75 -7.46 8.09
CA ILE A 126 32.77 -7.74 7.07
C ILE A 126 33.17 -9.22 7.06
N LYS A 127 33.28 -9.86 8.24
CA LYS A 127 33.56 -11.29 8.31
C LYS A 127 32.36 -12.11 7.84
N GLY A 128 31.15 -11.67 8.16
CA GLY A 128 29.90 -12.31 7.71
C GLY A 128 29.68 -12.28 6.19
N LEU A 129 30.33 -11.37 5.44
CA LEU A 129 30.37 -11.46 3.97
C LEU A 129 31.06 -12.74 3.44
N ALA A 130 31.78 -13.46 4.29
CA ALA A 130 32.38 -14.75 3.99
C ALA A 130 31.70 -15.90 4.75
N ASP A 131 30.45 -15.72 5.19
CA ASP A 131 29.68 -16.77 5.84
C ASP A 131 29.57 -18.01 4.96
N ARG A 132 29.56 -19.18 5.62
CA ARG A 132 29.43 -20.47 4.95
C ARG A 132 28.06 -20.64 4.29
N ASP A 133 27.04 -19.99 4.84
CA ASP A 133 25.67 -20.04 4.36
C ASP A 133 25.35 -18.83 3.47
N GLU A 134 24.51 -19.04 2.46
CA GLU A 134 24.11 -17.99 1.50
C GLU A 134 23.40 -16.82 2.20
N GLU A 135 22.44 -17.12 3.08
CA GLU A 135 21.65 -16.14 3.83
C GLU A 135 22.54 -15.25 4.72
N GLY A 136 23.48 -15.83 5.46
CA GLY A 136 24.38 -15.05 6.32
C GLY A 136 25.29 -14.07 5.54
N ARG A 137 25.65 -14.41 4.30
CA ARG A 137 26.36 -13.46 3.40
C ARG A 137 25.44 -12.35 2.90
N GLU A 138 24.20 -12.69 2.57
CA GLU A 138 23.14 -11.72 2.20
C GLU A 138 22.86 -10.73 3.33
N GLU A 139 22.53 -11.22 4.53
CA GLU A 139 22.22 -10.39 5.70
C GLU A 139 23.38 -9.48 6.09
N SER A 140 24.61 -9.99 6.03
CA SER A 140 25.80 -9.19 6.27
C SER A 140 26.00 -8.08 5.23
N ALA A 141 25.68 -8.38 3.96
CA ALA A 141 25.74 -7.38 2.89
C ALA A 141 24.62 -6.34 3.02
N GLU A 142 23.39 -6.74 3.37
CA GLU A 142 22.28 -5.83 3.63
C GLU A 142 22.58 -4.92 4.83
N ALA A 143 23.06 -5.48 5.94
CA ALA A 143 23.43 -4.73 7.14
C ALA A 143 24.52 -3.69 6.84
N LEU A 144 25.57 -4.06 6.09
CA LEU A 144 26.60 -3.11 5.64
C LEU A 144 26.04 -2.05 4.70
N ALA A 145 25.13 -2.41 3.81
CA ALA A 145 24.44 -1.47 2.94
C ALA A 145 23.63 -0.47 3.78
N ARG A 146 22.85 -0.93 4.76
CA ARG A 146 22.09 -0.10 5.70
C ARG A 146 22.99 0.89 6.45
N ILE A 147 24.10 0.43 7.03
CA ILE A 147 25.06 1.32 7.70
C ILE A 147 25.64 2.32 6.70
N ALA A 148 26.07 1.85 5.52
CA ALA A 148 26.61 2.70 4.45
C ALA A 148 25.62 3.76 3.99
N SER A 149 24.33 3.47 4.11
CA SER A 149 23.23 4.33 3.71
C SER A 149 22.99 5.44 4.76
N THR A 150 23.11 5.14 6.06
CA THR A 150 22.70 6.07 7.14
C THR A 150 23.84 6.84 7.80
N ILE A 151 25.05 6.29 7.93
CA ILE A 151 26.08 6.95 8.75
C ILE A 151 26.64 8.20 8.06
N THR A 152 26.89 9.25 8.83
CA THR A 152 27.48 10.51 8.32
C THR A 152 28.98 10.34 8.01
N LYS A 153 29.70 9.60 8.84
CA LYS A 153 31.16 9.39 8.72
C LYS A 153 31.47 8.14 7.88
N LYS A 154 31.33 8.25 6.56
CA LYS A 154 31.55 7.13 5.61
C LYS A 154 32.94 6.47 5.75
N ALA A 155 33.95 7.19 6.24
CA ALA A 155 35.30 6.66 6.49
C ALA A 155 35.33 5.43 7.40
N LEU A 156 34.32 5.22 8.26
CA LEU A 156 34.21 4.04 9.11
C LEU A 156 34.00 2.74 8.32
N LEU A 157 33.51 2.83 7.08
CA LEU A 157 33.23 1.70 6.18
C LEU A 157 34.30 1.48 5.11
N GLU A 158 35.37 2.29 5.06
CA GLU A 158 36.48 2.04 4.13
C GLU A 158 37.04 0.60 4.23
N PRO A 159 37.18 -0.02 5.42
CA PRO A 159 37.58 -1.43 5.52
C PRO A 159 36.62 -2.42 4.83
N ALA A 160 35.34 -2.06 4.64
CA ALA A 160 34.34 -2.90 3.98
C ALA A 160 34.43 -2.85 2.45
N VAL A 161 35.11 -1.85 1.86
CA VAL A 161 35.13 -1.65 0.40
C VAL A 161 35.71 -2.86 -0.34
N GLY A 162 36.87 -3.36 0.09
CA GLY A 162 37.48 -4.55 -0.53
C GLY A 162 36.60 -5.81 -0.43
N PRO A 163 36.12 -6.17 0.79
CA PRO A 163 35.18 -7.26 0.99
C PRO A 163 33.89 -7.13 0.16
N LEU A 164 33.27 -5.95 0.10
CA LEU A 164 32.06 -5.71 -0.70
C LEU A 164 32.35 -5.85 -2.20
N ARG A 165 33.54 -5.43 -2.68
CA ARG A 165 33.95 -5.67 -4.08
C ARG A 165 34.05 -7.16 -4.39
N LYS A 166 34.58 -7.96 -3.45
CA LYS A 166 34.61 -9.41 -3.59
C LYS A 166 33.19 -10.01 -3.62
N ALA A 167 32.29 -9.51 -2.78
CA ALA A 167 30.89 -9.94 -2.71
C ALA A 167 30.08 -9.63 -3.99
N LEU A 168 30.55 -8.72 -4.86
CA LEU A 168 29.95 -8.53 -6.19
C LEU A 168 30.05 -9.77 -7.10
N ALA A 169 30.96 -10.70 -6.78
CA ALA A 169 31.12 -11.98 -7.48
C ALA A 169 30.48 -13.16 -6.72
N ASP A 170 29.67 -12.92 -5.68
CA ASP A 170 29.01 -13.98 -4.93
C ASP A 170 28.05 -14.79 -5.82
N GLY A 171 27.81 -16.06 -5.48
CA GLY A 171 26.84 -16.91 -6.17
C GLY A 171 25.39 -16.44 -6.00
N ALA A 172 25.07 -15.85 -4.84
CA ALA A 172 23.75 -15.37 -4.47
C ALA A 172 23.42 -14.02 -5.13
N ALA A 173 22.20 -13.86 -5.62
CA ALA A 173 21.81 -12.62 -6.32
C ALA A 173 21.72 -11.42 -5.37
N ASP A 174 21.16 -11.65 -4.18
CA ASP A 174 20.91 -10.70 -3.08
C ASP A 174 22.19 -10.16 -2.46
N THR A 175 23.15 -11.03 -2.13
CA THR A 175 24.48 -10.60 -1.71
C THR A 175 25.14 -9.66 -2.73
N ARG A 176 25.07 -9.97 -4.04
CA ARG A 176 25.64 -9.09 -5.08
C ARG A 176 24.94 -7.73 -5.17
N GLU A 177 23.64 -7.69 -4.90
CA GLU A 177 22.90 -6.43 -4.87
C GLU A 177 23.27 -5.56 -3.71
N PHE A 178 23.21 -6.10 -2.49
CA PHE A 178 23.43 -5.31 -1.30
C PHE A 178 24.88 -4.84 -1.25
N ALA A 179 25.83 -5.68 -1.69
CA ALA A 179 27.22 -5.29 -1.87
C ALA A 179 27.39 -4.08 -2.80
N ARG A 180 26.66 -4.07 -3.92
CA ARG A 180 26.68 -2.96 -4.87
C ARG A 180 26.04 -1.71 -4.30
N HIS A 181 24.90 -1.84 -3.63
CA HIS A 181 24.26 -0.70 -2.98
C HIS A 181 25.14 -0.07 -1.90
N ALA A 182 25.81 -0.89 -1.09
CA ALA A 182 26.76 -0.42 -0.09
C ALA A 182 27.91 0.37 -0.75
N LEU A 183 28.51 -0.15 -1.82
CA LEU A 183 29.59 0.54 -2.56
C LEU A 183 29.12 1.84 -3.21
N GLU A 184 27.88 1.90 -3.71
CA GLU A 184 27.29 3.12 -4.26
C GLU A 184 27.05 4.18 -3.19
N SER A 185 26.52 3.78 -2.03
CA SER A 185 26.32 4.66 -0.87
C SER A 185 27.65 5.21 -0.33
N LEU A 186 28.77 4.55 -0.62
CA LEU A 186 30.14 4.99 -0.30
C LEU A 186 30.80 5.81 -1.43
N GLY A 187 30.13 6.01 -2.57
CA GLY A 187 30.69 6.71 -3.74
C GLY A 187 31.79 5.93 -4.45
N LYS A 188 31.83 4.60 -4.32
CA LYS A 188 32.87 3.71 -4.88
C LYS A 188 32.39 2.91 -6.10
N SER A 189 31.40 3.41 -6.84
CA SER A 189 30.79 2.71 -7.99
C SER A 189 31.78 2.57 -9.16
N GLU A 190 32.11 1.33 -9.55
CA GLU A 190 32.76 1.07 -10.84
C GLU A 190 31.70 0.82 -11.92
N ALA A 191 31.89 1.45 -13.08
CA ALA A 191 30.95 1.44 -14.18
C ALA A 191 30.77 0.05 -14.82
N LYS A 192 29.53 -0.45 -14.82
CA LYS A 192 28.91 -1.15 -15.96
C LYS A 192 27.40 -1.22 -15.72
N ALA A 193 26.66 -0.33 -16.38
CA ALA A 193 25.22 -0.38 -16.51
C ALA A 193 24.83 -1.45 -17.54
N THR A 194 24.05 -2.44 -17.14
CA THR A 194 23.34 -3.32 -18.06
C THR A 194 21.93 -3.60 -17.51
N GLY A 195 20.94 -2.86 -18.04
CA GLY A 195 19.53 -3.23 -17.99
C GLY A 195 18.50 -2.17 -17.52
N ALA A 196 18.83 -0.88 -17.41
CA ALA A 196 17.85 0.14 -17.03
C ALA A 196 17.08 0.52 -18.28
N MET A 197 15.84 0.05 -18.38
CA MET A 197 14.90 0.53 -19.37
C MET A 197 14.71 2.04 -19.17
N LYS A 198 15.34 2.86 -20.04
CA LYS A 198 15.09 4.29 -20.15
C LYS A 198 13.60 4.49 -20.45
N LEU A 199 12.83 5.06 -19.51
CA LEU A 199 11.53 5.61 -19.84
C LEU A 199 11.71 6.73 -20.87
N SER A 200 10.93 6.70 -21.95
CA SER A 200 10.94 7.75 -22.96
C SER A 200 10.16 8.97 -22.44
N THR A 201 10.65 10.16 -22.76
CA THR A 201 10.00 11.44 -22.43
C THR A 201 8.62 11.64 -23.07
N LYS A 202 8.18 10.74 -23.97
CA LYS A 202 6.82 10.76 -24.55
C LYS A 202 5.71 10.46 -23.53
N ASP A 203 6.01 9.79 -22.41
CA ASP A 203 4.97 9.41 -21.41
C ASP A 203 4.57 10.55 -20.44
N LEU A 204 5.14 11.75 -20.59
CA LEU A 204 4.79 12.92 -19.76
C LEU A 204 3.73 13.84 -20.36
N SER A 205 3.22 13.57 -21.58
CA SER A 205 2.11 14.34 -22.15
C SER A 205 0.78 13.92 -21.51
N ARG A 206 0.53 14.44 -20.31
CA ARG A 206 -0.76 14.39 -19.63
C ARG A 206 -1.10 15.79 -19.14
N ASP A 207 -2.38 16.06 -18.96
CA ASP A 207 -2.87 17.36 -18.49
C ASP A 207 -2.95 17.44 -16.97
N ARG A 208 -2.99 16.32 -16.24
CA ARG A 208 -3.10 16.28 -14.77
C ARG A 208 -1.97 15.48 -14.11
N TYR A 209 -1.45 16.00 -13.00
CA TYR A 209 -0.29 15.50 -12.29
C TYR A 209 -0.55 15.43 -10.79
N LEU A 210 -0.61 14.22 -10.23
CA LEU A 210 -0.68 14.02 -8.77
C LEU A 210 0.72 14.12 -8.17
N LEU A 211 0.88 14.89 -7.08
CA LEU A 211 2.17 15.05 -6.41
C LEU A 211 2.62 13.81 -5.65
N LEU A 212 1.74 12.83 -5.46
CA LEU A 212 2.11 11.49 -4.97
C LEU A 212 3.04 10.75 -5.94
N ASP A 213 3.07 11.14 -7.22
CA ASP A 213 3.96 10.58 -8.23
C ASP A 213 5.37 11.16 -8.04
N SER A 214 6.25 10.44 -7.36
CA SER A 214 7.61 10.96 -7.09
C SER A 214 8.44 11.21 -8.36
N ARG A 215 8.03 10.67 -9.53
CA ARG A 215 8.74 10.91 -10.80
C ARG A 215 8.70 12.36 -11.22
N ILE A 216 7.69 13.13 -10.79
CA ILE A 216 7.54 14.55 -11.15
C ILE A 216 8.12 15.49 -10.09
N ILE A 217 8.64 14.99 -8.98
CA ILE A 217 9.20 15.81 -7.90
C ILE A 217 10.72 15.86 -8.04
N GLU A 218 11.28 17.06 -8.09
CA GLU A 218 12.74 17.31 -8.11
C GLU A 218 13.25 17.49 -6.68
N SER A 219 12.56 18.29 -5.88
CA SER A 219 12.92 18.54 -4.48
C SER A 219 11.70 18.90 -3.63
N ALA A 220 11.79 18.61 -2.34
CA ALA A 220 10.82 19.00 -1.32
C ALA A 220 11.58 19.45 -0.07
N ASP A 221 11.42 20.72 0.31
CA ASP A 221 12.05 21.32 1.50
C ASP A 221 10.96 21.70 2.50
N ASN A 222 11.16 21.32 3.77
CA ASN A 222 10.15 21.46 4.83
C ASN A 222 8.75 20.91 4.46
N ALA A 223 8.68 20.01 3.47
CA ALA A 223 7.44 19.44 2.96
C ALA A 223 7.49 17.92 3.05
N LYS A 224 6.37 17.30 3.41
CA LYS A 224 6.24 15.85 3.47
C LYS A 224 4.96 15.39 2.78
N LEU A 225 5.10 14.35 1.97
CA LEU A 225 3.94 13.68 1.38
C LEU A 225 3.17 12.94 2.49
N THR A 226 1.91 13.29 2.67
CA THR A 226 1.02 12.60 3.61
C THR A 226 -0.30 12.22 2.97
N VAL A 227 -0.95 11.21 3.56
CA VAL A 227 -2.26 10.72 3.10
C VAL A 227 -3.28 11.85 3.19
N GLY A 228 -4.19 11.91 2.23
CA GLY A 228 -5.32 12.83 2.29
C GLY A 228 -6.40 12.38 3.26
N ALA A 229 -7.41 13.23 3.44
CA ALA A 229 -8.47 13.01 4.42
C ALA A 229 -9.73 12.47 3.75
N VAL A 230 -10.16 11.27 4.13
CA VAL A 230 -11.50 10.76 3.79
C VAL A 230 -12.50 11.10 4.89
N ARG A 231 -13.75 11.31 4.49
CA ARG A 231 -14.87 11.45 5.43
C ARG A 231 -15.86 10.31 5.23
N LYS A 232 -16.19 9.59 6.30
CA LYS A 232 -17.24 8.59 6.29
C LYS A 232 -18.59 9.24 5.99
N ASP A 233 -19.41 8.62 5.14
CA ASP A 233 -20.74 9.14 4.83
C ASP A 233 -21.64 9.05 6.08
N ARG A 234 -22.44 10.10 6.31
CA ARG A 234 -23.37 10.15 7.45
C ARG A 234 -24.51 9.14 7.33
N ASN A 235 -24.78 8.65 6.13
CA ASN A 235 -25.81 7.65 5.85
C ASN A 235 -25.28 6.22 6.03
N ASN A 236 -24.05 6.03 6.51
CA ASN A 236 -23.55 4.69 6.79
C ASN A 236 -24.29 4.03 7.96
N PRO A 237 -24.54 2.71 7.90
CA PRO A 237 -24.34 1.86 6.73
C PRO A 237 -25.41 2.10 5.66
N LEU A 238 -25.03 2.06 4.38
CA LEU A 238 -25.97 2.24 3.26
C LEU A 238 -26.97 1.09 3.14
N PHE A 239 -26.53 -0.15 3.44
CA PHE A 239 -27.41 -1.27 3.75
C PHE A 239 -26.67 -2.36 4.55
N LYS A 240 -27.44 -3.30 5.10
CA LYS A 240 -26.99 -4.44 5.92
C LYS A 240 -27.70 -5.72 5.51
N GLU A 241 -27.42 -6.83 6.20
CA GLU A 241 -28.19 -8.07 6.14
C GLU A 241 -29.63 -7.83 6.66
N ASP A 242 -30.59 -7.68 5.75
CA ASP A 242 -31.98 -7.39 6.08
C ASP A 242 -33.00 -8.17 5.23
N LYS A 243 -32.52 -9.08 4.37
CA LYS A 243 -33.34 -9.93 3.50
C LYS A 243 -33.18 -11.41 3.84
N PRO A 244 -34.23 -12.24 3.63
CA PRO A 244 -34.19 -13.66 3.99
C PRO A 244 -33.18 -14.49 3.17
N TRP A 245 -32.78 -14.00 2.00
CA TRP A 245 -31.74 -14.64 1.16
C TRP A 245 -30.31 -14.18 1.49
N GLU A 246 -30.13 -13.39 2.55
CA GLU A 246 -28.83 -12.92 3.03
C GLU A 246 -28.49 -13.55 4.39
N PRO A 247 -28.21 -14.87 4.46
CA PRO A 247 -27.89 -15.48 5.75
C PRO A 247 -26.68 -14.84 6.43
N ARG A 248 -25.67 -14.40 5.66
CA ARG A 248 -24.50 -13.70 6.20
C ARG A 248 -23.73 -12.83 5.19
N PHE A 249 -23.39 -11.60 5.59
CA PHE A 249 -22.50 -10.61 4.94
C PHE A 249 -21.10 -10.60 5.56
N ASP A 250 -20.56 -11.73 6.02
CA ASP A 250 -19.18 -11.68 6.51
C ASP A 250 -18.23 -11.27 5.37
N ASN A 251 -17.39 -10.28 5.65
CA ASN A 251 -16.38 -9.75 4.73
C ASN A 251 -16.97 -9.31 3.37
N PRO A 252 -17.92 -8.37 3.33
CA PRO A 252 -18.73 -8.16 2.15
C PRO A 252 -17.90 -7.51 1.02
N TYR A 253 -17.39 -8.34 0.11
CA TYR A 253 -16.77 -7.86 -1.12
C TYR A 253 -17.83 -7.37 -2.09
N VAL A 254 -17.58 -6.19 -2.64
CA VAL A 254 -18.51 -5.47 -3.49
C VAL A 254 -17.81 -4.98 -4.74
N SER A 255 -18.46 -5.16 -5.88
CA SER A 255 -18.11 -4.49 -7.13
C SER A 255 -19.16 -3.43 -7.38
N VAL A 256 -18.75 -2.15 -7.37
CA VAL A 256 -19.66 -1.02 -7.58
C VAL A 256 -19.27 -0.30 -8.85
N ILE A 257 -20.25 -0.03 -9.70
CA ILE A 257 -20.08 0.84 -10.87
C ILE A 257 -21.17 1.90 -10.89
N TYR A 258 -20.87 3.05 -11.49
CA TYR A 258 -21.90 3.93 -12.01
C TYR A 258 -22.00 3.68 -13.52
N ASP A 259 -23.14 3.14 -13.94
CA ASP A 259 -23.41 2.86 -15.33
C ASP A 259 -23.85 4.15 -16.03
N GLN A 260 -22.99 4.69 -16.90
CA GLN A 260 -23.24 5.96 -17.58
C GLN A 260 -24.39 5.88 -18.59
N GLU A 261 -24.60 4.71 -19.20
CA GLU A 261 -25.67 4.48 -20.18
C GLU A 261 -27.03 4.41 -19.47
N ASP A 262 -27.10 3.63 -18.39
CA ASP A 262 -28.33 3.42 -17.63
C ASP A 262 -28.57 4.51 -16.57
N LYS A 263 -27.59 5.39 -16.34
CA LYS A 263 -27.58 6.45 -15.31
C LYS A 263 -27.94 5.92 -13.92
N ILE A 264 -27.36 4.79 -13.55
CA ILE A 264 -27.66 4.10 -12.31
C ILE A 264 -26.39 3.51 -11.69
N TYR A 265 -26.32 3.51 -10.36
CA TYR A 265 -25.33 2.75 -9.62
C TYR A 265 -25.75 1.29 -9.55
N LYS A 266 -24.80 0.39 -9.80
CA LYS A 266 -24.99 -1.06 -9.72
C LYS A 266 -23.98 -1.64 -8.76
N CYS A 267 -24.41 -2.56 -7.90
CA CYS A 267 -23.58 -3.21 -6.89
C CYS A 267 -23.79 -4.73 -6.95
N TRP A 268 -22.70 -5.46 -7.15
CA TRP A 268 -22.64 -6.90 -6.97
C TRP A 268 -21.94 -7.20 -5.65
N TYR A 269 -22.61 -7.89 -4.73
CA TYR A 269 -22.12 -8.09 -3.38
C TYR A 269 -22.11 -9.57 -2.98
N SER A 270 -21.06 -10.00 -2.29
CA SER A 270 -20.86 -11.39 -1.87
C SER A 270 -21.61 -11.72 -0.57
N VAL A 271 -22.26 -12.88 -0.54
CA VAL A 271 -22.97 -13.44 0.63
C VAL A 271 -22.49 -14.86 0.91
N PHE A 272 -22.46 -15.29 2.17
CA PHE A 272 -22.43 -16.71 2.51
C PHE A 272 -23.86 -17.23 2.61
N ILE A 273 -24.12 -18.37 1.96
CA ILE A 273 -25.50 -18.87 1.74
C ILE A 273 -25.76 -20.26 2.33
N GLN A 274 -24.72 -21.05 2.61
CA GLN A 274 -24.87 -22.41 3.16
C GLN A 274 -23.58 -22.91 3.85
N ALA A 275 -23.72 -23.77 4.87
CA ALA A 275 -22.68 -24.65 5.41
C ALA A 275 -23.33 -25.89 6.10
N SER A 276 -22.61 -27.03 6.21
CA SER A 276 -23.17 -28.36 6.55
C SER A 276 -23.53 -28.57 8.03
N GLN A 277 -22.64 -28.25 8.98
CA GLN A 277 -22.92 -28.40 10.43
C GLN A 277 -23.68 -27.20 10.99
N GLU A 278 -23.98 -27.18 12.30
CA GLU A 278 -24.41 -26.02 13.12
C GLU A 278 -23.37 -24.87 13.03
N SER A 279 -23.18 -24.40 11.82
CA SER A 279 -22.18 -23.46 11.39
C SER A 279 -22.61 -22.07 11.82
N TRP A 280 -21.65 -21.18 11.99
CA TRP A 280 -21.85 -19.80 12.41
C TRP A 280 -22.89 -19.01 11.59
N ILE A 281 -23.17 -19.43 10.35
CA ILE A 281 -24.23 -18.90 9.49
C ILE A 281 -25.66 -19.21 9.99
N LYS A 282 -25.84 -20.29 10.75
CA LYS A 282 -27.14 -20.70 11.33
C LYS A 282 -27.35 -20.23 12.77
N VAL A 283 -26.31 -19.72 13.44
CA VAL A 283 -26.38 -19.27 14.84
C VAL A 283 -27.14 -17.94 14.93
N PRO A 284 -28.30 -17.88 15.61
CA PRO A 284 -29.08 -16.65 15.79
C PRO A 284 -28.28 -15.56 16.49
N ARG A 285 -28.51 -14.29 16.12
CA ARG A 285 -27.73 -13.13 16.62
C ARG A 285 -27.71 -13.02 18.14
N ASP A 286 -28.84 -13.27 18.79
CA ASP A 286 -29.05 -13.26 20.24
C ASP A 286 -28.28 -14.37 20.98
N LYS A 287 -27.91 -15.45 20.27
CA LYS A 287 -27.15 -16.57 20.84
C LYS A 287 -25.64 -16.44 20.65
N ARG A 288 -25.18 -15.55 19.78
CA ARG A 288 -23.74 -15.41 19.42
C ARG A 288 -22.83 -15.06 20.59
N ALA A 289 -23.35 -14.37 21.62
CA ALA A 289 -22.57 -14.02 22.81
C ALA A 289 -22.16 -15.26 23.65
N TRP A 290 -22.84 -16.39 23.46
CA TRP A 290 -22.71 -17.59 24.29
C TRP A 290 -22.12 -18.79 23.53
N VAL A 291 -21.74 -18.60 22.27
CA VAL A 291 -21.22 -19.65 21.39
C VAL A 291 -19.91 -19.17 20.80
N ASP A 292 -18.89 -20.03 20.80
CA ASP A 292 -17.63 -19.68 20.16
C ASP A 292 -17.80 -19.57 18.64
N TRP A 293 -17.26 -18.50 18.07
CA TRP A 293 -17.25 -18.34 16.62
C TRP A 293 -16.31 -19.37 15.99
N THR A 294 -16.84 -20.19 15.09
CA THR A 294 -16.06 -21.16 14.32
C THR A 294 -16.46 -21.13 12.85
N GLU A 295 -15.47 -21.01 11.97
CA GLU A 295 -15.67 -21.04 10.52
C GLU A 295 -15.66 -22.48 9.98
N SER A 296 -16.78 -22.95 9.46
CA SER A 296 -16.87 -24.19 8.67
C SER A 296 -16.13 -24.07 7.34
N ARG A 297 -15.47 -25.17 7.00
CA ARG A 297 -14.62 -25.29 5.82
C ARG A 297 -15.39 -25.54 4.52
N ASP A 298 -16.66 -25.89 4.61
CA ASP A 298 -17.55 -26.29 3.49
C ASP A 298 -18.57 -25.22 3.09
N ARG A 299 -18.32 -23.96 3.50
CA ARG A 299 -19.19 -22.83 3.18
C ARG A 299 -19.38 -22.64 1.68
N ARG A 300 -20.62 -22.32 1.30
CA ARG A 300 -20.99 -21.88 -0.05
C ARG A 300 -21.33 -20.40 -0.01
N SER A 301 -20.97 -19.71 -1.09
CA SER A 301 -21.24 -18.28 -1.25
C SER A 301 -22.14 -18.04 -2.46
N GLY A 302 -22.65 -16.82 -2.57
CA GLY A 302 -23.38 -16.32 -3.72
C GLY A 302 -23.05 -14.85 -3.97
N VAL A 303 -23.40 -14.38 -5.15
CA VAL A 303 -23.35 -12.95 -5.51
C VAL A 303 -24.77 -12.46 -5.69
N CYS A 304 -25.09 -11.39 -4.99
CA CYS A 304 -26.37 -10.70 -5.04
C CYS A 304 -26.21 -9.34 -5.73
N TYR A 305 -27.34 -8.72 -6.09
CA TYR A 305 -27.36 -7.50 -6.88
C TYR A 305 -28.23 -6.39 -6.25
N ALA A 306 -27.72 -5.17 -6.21
CA ALA A 306 -28.46 -3.99 -5.76
C ALA A 306 -28.22 -2.80 -6.71
N THR A 307 -29.17 -1.88 -6.74
CA THR A 307 -29.12 -0.66 -7.57
C THR A 307 -29.40 0.59 -6.76
N SER A 308 -28.91 1.73 -7.23
CA SER A 308 -29.23 3.03 -6.62
C SER A 308 -29.22 4.13 -7.68
N LYS A 309 -30.12 5.10 -7.57
CA LYS A 309 -30.14 6.28 -8.46
C LYS A 309 -29.18 7.37 -8.00
N ASP A 310 -28.95 7.50 -6.70
CA ASP A 310 -28.15 8.56 -6.09
C ASP A 310 -26.82 8.05 -5.49
N GLY A 311 -26.65 6.72 -5.44
CA GLY A 311 -25.51 6.03 -4.84
C GLY A 311 -25.53 6.00 -3.31
N ILE A 312 -26.64 6.40 -2.68
CA ILE A 312 -26.84 6.47 -1.23
C ILE A 312 -27.98 5.56 -0.80
N HIS A 313 -29.12 5.63 -1.47
CA HIS A 313 -30.27 4.78 -1.18
C HIS A 313 -30.30 3.61 -2.16
N TRP A 314 -30.20 2.39 -1.63
CA TRP A 314 -30.04 1.18 -2.43
C TRP A 314 -31.27 0.30 -2.40
N GLU A 315 -31.68 -0.15 -3.58
CA GLU A 315 -32.75 -1.12 -3.78
C GLU A 315 -32.14 -2.51 -4.02
N LYS A 316 -32.67 -3.51 -3.33
CA LYS A 316 -32.33 -4.94 -3.52
C LYS A 316 -33.49 -5.62 -4.26
N PRO A 317 -33.53 -5.57 -5.60
CA PRO A 317 -34.69 -6.01 -6.39
C PRO A 317 -34.87 -7.53 -6.32
N THR A 318 -36.11 -8.02 -6.30
CA THR A 318 -36.37 -9.46 -6.47
C THR A 318 -36.18 -9.82 -7.95
N LEU A 319 -35.15 -10.61 -8.27
CA LEU A 319 -34.75 -10.93 -9.63
C LEU A 319 -35.31 -12.27 -10.15
N GLY A 320 -35.53 -13.26 -9.29
CA GLY A 320 -36.09 -14.55 -9.74
C GLY A 320 -35.10 -15.54 -10.37
N ILE A 321 -33.83 -15.15 -10.52
CA ILE A 321 -32.84 -15.86 -11.37
C ILE A 321 -32.37 -17.18 -10.73
N ILE A 322 -31.97 -17.14 -9.46
CA ILE A 322 -31.45 -18.30 -8.74
C ILE A 322 -32.48 -18.76 -7.70
N GLU A 323 -32.81 -20.05 -7.70
CA GLU A 323 -33.59 -20.65 -6.63
C GLU A 323 -32.73 -20.84 -5.38
N PHE A 324 -33.21 -20.38 -4.22
CA PHE A 324 -32.54 -20.52 -2.92
C PHE A 324 -33.57 -20.85 -1.84
N GLN A 325 -33.33 -21.93 -1.08
CA GLN A 325 -34.22 -22.42 -0.02
C GLN A 325 -35.69 -22.55 -0.48
N GLY A 326 -35.91 -23.15 -1.66
CA GLY A 326 -37.26 -23.37 -2.21
C GLY A 326 -37.95 -22.13 -2.77
N SER A 327 -37.26 -20.99 -2.87
CA SER A 327 -37.83 -19.74 -3.39
C SER A 327 -36.90 -19.05 -4.39
N ARG A 328 -37.50 -18.48 -5.45
CA ARG A 328 -36.83 -17.58 -6.39
C ARG A 328 -37.00 -16.10 -6.00
N LYS A 329 -37.73 -15.79 -4.92
CA LYS A 329 -37.95 -14.41 -4.44
C LYS A 329 -36.70 -13.85 -3.75
N ASN A 330 -35.63 -13.64 -4.51
CA ASN A 330 -34.34 -13.11 -4.08
C ASN A 330 -33.64 -12.36 -5.22
N ASN A 331 -32.48 -11.76 -4.94
CA ASN A 331 -31.69 -10.98 -5.88
C ASN A 331 -30.34 -11.62 -6.26
N MET A 332 -30.21 -12.94 -6.09
CA MET A 332 -28.96 -13.65 -6.35
C MET A 332 -28.78 -13.87 -7.85
N VAL A 333 -27.58 -13.56 -8.35
CA VAL A 333 -27.22 -13.63 -9.77
C VAL A 333 -26.17 -14.73 -10.06
N LEU A 334 -25.39 -15.13 -9.06
CA LEU A 334 -24.39 -16.20 -9.18
C LEU A 334 -24.30 -17.04 -7.92
N ARG A 335 -24.11 -18.35 -8.09
CA ARG A 335 -23.63 -19.26 -7.03
C ARG A 335 -22.12 -19.43 -7.22
N ALA A 336 -21.38 -18.60 -6.50
CA ALA A 336 -19.94 -18.46 -6.64
C ALA A 336 -19.30 -18.38 -5.26
N ALA A 337 -18.05 -18.82 -5.13
CA ALA A 337 -17.18 -18.56 -4.00
C ALA A 337 -16.97 -17.06 -3.79
N HIS A 338 -16.52 -16.73 -2.59
CA HIS A 338 -16.41 -15.37 -2.09
C HIS A 338 -15.26 -14.61 -2.79
N GLY A 339 -15.42 -13.29 -3.00
CA GLY A 339 -14.39 -12.47 -3.65
C GLY A 339 -14.55 -12.24 -5.16
N VAL A 340 -15.76 -12.46 -5.70
CA VAL A 340 -16.04 -12.21 -7.12
C VAL A 340 -15.86 -10.74 -7.48
N GLY A 341 -15.01 -10.46 -8.46
CA GLY A 341 -14.87 -9.14 -9.08
C GLY A 341 -15.71 -9.05 -10.34
N VAL A 342 -16.55 -8.02 -10.47
CA VAL A 342 -17.42 -7.77 -11.64
C VAL A 342 -17.04 -6.45 -12.29
N ILE A 343 -16.96 -6.45 -13.62
CA ILE A 343 -16.79 -5.24 -14.44
C ILE A 343 -17.83 -5.14 -15.53
N LYS A 344 -18.20 -3.91 -15.88
CA LYS A 344 -18.75 -3.57 -17.20
C LYS A 344 -17.58 -3.19 -18.10
N ASP A 345 -17.35 -3.99 -19.12
CA ASP A 345 -16.27 -3.77 -20.06
C ASP A 345 -16.78 -2.98 -21.27
N LEU A 346 -16.39 -1.70 -21.33
CA LEU A 346 -16.74 -0.81 -22.44
C LEU A 346 -15.85 -1.01 -23.68
N HIS A 347 -14.73 -1.72 -23.54
CA HIS A 347 -13.87 -2.08 -24.67
C HIS A 347 -14.42 -3.29 -25.46
N GLU A 348 -15.12 -4.20 -24.78
CA GLU A 348 -15.70 -5.39 -25.39
C GLU A 348 -16.65 -5.04 -26.55
N THR A 349 -16.51 -5.78 -27.65
CA THR A 349 -17.33 -5.60 -28.87
C THR A 349 -18.44 -6.63 -28.97
N ASP A 350 -18.29 -7.82 -28.37
CA ASP A 350 -19.37 -8.80 -28.26
C ASP A 350 -20.33 -8.39 -27.13
N PRO A 351 -21.57 -7.94 -27.43
CA PRO A 351 -22.51 -7.50 -26.41
C PRO A 351 -22.87 -8.60 -25.40
N ARG A 352 -22.69 -9.89 -25.75
CA ARG A 352 -22.93 -11.02 -24.83
C ARG A 352 -21.86 -11.12 -23.73
N LYS A 353 -20.75 -10.39 -23.88
CA LYS A 353 -19.62 -10.37 -22.94
C LYS A 353 -19.41 -8.99 -22.31
N ARG A 354 -20.41 -8.09 -22.43
CA ARG A 354 -20.38 -6.70 -21.93
C ARG A 354 -20.05 -6.63 -20.44
N TYR A 355 -20.52 -7.59 -19.66
CA TYR A 355 -20.14 -7.78 -18.27
C TYR A 355 -19.25 -9.01 -18.14
N LYS A 356 -18.24 -8.89 -17.29
CA LYS A 356 -17.29 -9.96 -17.00
C LYS A 356 -17.14 -10.12 -15.50
N ALA A 357 -16.95 -11.36 -15.04
CA ALA A 357 -16.64 -11.63 -13.65
C ALA A 357 -15.45 -12.58 -13.50
N ILE A 358 -14.58 -12.30 -12.52
CA ILE A 358 -13.53 -13.21 -12.05
C ILE A 358 -14.02 -13.87 -10.77
N HIS A 359 -14.06 -15.19 -10.77
CA HIS A 359 -14.61 -15.99 -9.69
C HIS A 359 -13.55 -16.95 -9.15
N PRO A 360 -12.99 -16.69 -7.96
CA PRO A 360 -11.94 -17.55 -7.38
C PRO A 360 -12.56 -18.81 -6.74
N HIS A 361 -12.15 -20.00 -7.17
CA HIS A 361 -12.42 -21.25 -6.47
C HIS A 361 -11.18 -21.74 -5.70
N ARG A 362 -11.35 -22.73 -4.82
CA ARG A 362 -10.20 -23.43 -4.24
C ARG A 362 -9.47 -24.19 -5.35
N GLY A 363 -8.25 -23.76 -5.67
CA GLY A 363 -7.36 -24.42 -6.63
C GLY A 363 -7.56 -24.04 -8.10
N HIS A 364 -8.54 -23.21 -8.45
CA HIS A 364 -8.70 -22.64 -9.80
C HIS A 364 -9.51 -21.34 -9.75
N THR A 365 -9.46 -20.52 -10.79
CA THR A 365 -10.29 -19.33 -10.94
C THR A 365 -11.10 -19.46 -12.23
N ASP A 366 -12.41 -19.19 -12.17
CA ASP A 366 -13.28 -19.13 -13.33
C ASP A 366 -13.43 -17.69 -13.84
N VAL A 367 -13.78 -17.57 -15.12
CA VAL A 367 -14.33 -16.33 -15.66
C VAL A 367 -15.74 -16.54 -16.19
N TRP A 368 -16.57 -15.51 -16.03
CA TRP A 368 -17.95 -15.49 -16.49
C TRP A 368 -18.22 -14.30 -17.40
N PHE A 369 -19.12 -14.48 -18.35
CA PHE A 369 -19.60 -13.45 -19.26
C PHE A 369 -21.11 -13.29 -19.15
N SER A 370 -21.57 -12.04 -19.30
CA SER A 370 -22.98 -11.69 -19.29
C SER A 370 -23.22 -10.46 -20.18
N SER A 371 -24.42 -10.37 -20.76
CA SER A 371 -24.87 -9.19 -21.50
C SER A 371 -25.41 -8.08 -20.59
N ASP A 372 -25.96 -8.44 -19.43
CA ASP A 372 -26.70 -7.55 -18.52
C ASP A 372 -26.11 -7.48 -17.10
N GLY A 373 -25.13 -8.33 -16.79
CA GLY A 373 -24.53 -8.46 -15.47
C GLY A 373 -25.41 -9.22 -14.47
N LEU A 374 -26.55 -9.77 -14.90
CA LEU A 374 -27.50 -10.51 -14.09
C LEU A 374 -27.56 -11.98 -14.50
N ASN A 375 -27.61 -12.26 -15.80
CA ASN A 375 -27.67 -13.59 -16.39
C ASN A 375 -26.27 -14.01 -16.86
N TRP A 376 -25.64 -14.90 -16.10
CA TRP A 376 -24.27 -15.33 -16.34
C TRP A 376 -24.25 -16.72 -17.01
N ALA A 377 -23.98 -16.76 -18.31
CA ALA A 377 -24.23 -17.95 -19.13
C ALA A 377 -22.98 -18.79 -19.46
N GLN A 378 -21.76 -18.22 -19.38
CA GLN A 378 -20.55 -18.89 -19.88
C GLN A 378 -19.41 -18.90 -18.85
N LYS A 379 -19.27 -20.01 -18.12
CA LYS A 379 -18.10 -20.32 -17.28
C LYS A 379 -16.93 -20.81 -18.15
N ARG A 380 -15.74 -20.24 -17.96
CA ARG A 380 -14.49 -20.70 -18.59
C ARG A 380 -13.38 -20.83 -17.54
N LEU A 381 -12.44 -21.76 -17.77
CA LEU A 381 -11.31 -22.06 -16.89
C LEU A 381 -10.00 -21.61 -17.55
N PRO A 382 -9.51 -20.39 -17.30
CA PRO A 382 -8.29 -19.87 -17.92
C PRO A 382 -6.96 -20.38 -17.34
N GLY A 383 -6.96 -21.20 -16.27
CA GLY A 383 -5.73 -21.62 -15.59
C GLY A 383 -5.06 -20.50 -14.78
N LEU A 384 -5.86 -19.60 -14.20
CA LEU A 384 -5.43 -18.49 -13.35
C LEU A 384 -5.08 -18.95 -11.92
N ASP A 385 -4.13 -18.26 -11.30
CA ASP A 385 -3.92 -18.32 -9.85
C ASP A 385 -5.18 -17.86 -9.10
N HIS A 386 -5.32 -18.31 -7.85
CA HIS A 386 -6.52 -18.09 -7.05
C HIS A 386 -6.22 -17.28 -5.78
N GLY A 387 -7.15 -16.38 -5.45
CA GLY A 387 -7.25 -15.73 -4.14
C GLY A 387 -8.71 -15.56 -3.76
N ASP A 388 -9.11 -16.12 -2.62
CA ASP A 388 -10.44 -15.97 -2.01
C ASP A 388 -10.61 -14.61 -1.31
N THR A 389 -10.29 -13.53 -2.03
CA THR A 389 -10.45 -12.12 -1.67
C THR A 389 -11.00 -11.34 -2.86
N TYR A 390 -11.17 -10.02 -2.75
CA TYR A 390 -11.60 -9.22 -3.89
C TYR A 390 -10.63 -9.37 -5.07
N ASN A 391 -11.12 -9.90 -6.18
CA ASN A 391 -10.35 -10.02 -7.43
C ASN A 391 -10.53 -8.75 -8.26
N CYS A 392 -9.57 -7.83 -8.18
CA CYS A 392 -9.66 -6.56 -8.90
C CYS A 392 -9.21 -6.73 -10.35
N VAL A 393 -10.15 -6.63 -11.29
CA VAL A 393 -9.89 -6.73 -12.73
C VAL A 393 -10.33 -5.47 -13.45
N PHE A 394 -9.58 -5.03 -14.47
CA PHE A 394 -9.98 -3.94 -15.36
C PHE A 394 -9.20 -4.00 -16.67
N TRP A 395 -9.74 -3.38 -17.72
CA TRP A 395 -9.03 -3.15 -18.97
C TRP A 395 -8.10 -1.93 -18.85
N ASP A 396 -6.83 -2.11 -19.17
CA ASP A 396 -5.87 -1.04 -19.27
C ASP A 396 -5.71 -0.57 -20.73
N PRO A 397 -6.13 0.67 -21.06
CA PRO A 397 -6.07 1.16 -22.44
C PRO A 397 -4.64 1.44 -22.93
N ALA A 398 -3.69 1.75 -22.03
CA ALA A 398 -2.31 2.03 -22.41
C ALA A 398 -1.55 0.73 -22.72
N LEU A 399 -1.77 -0.32 -21.92
CA LEU A 399 -1.19 -1.64 -22.12
C LEU A 399 -1.97 -2.50 -23.13
N LYS A 400 -3.21 -2.11 -23.45
CA LYS A 400 -4.16 -2.88 -24.27
C LYS A 400 -4.32 -4.31 -23.75
N LYS A 401 -4.46 -4.44 -22.43
CA LYS A 401 -4.60 -5.72 -21.72
C LYS A 401 -5.51 -5.56 -20.52
N TYR A 402 -6.19 -6.62 -20.14
CA TYR A 402 -6.79 -6.77 -18.83
C TYR A 402 -5.68 -6.98 -17.80
N LEU A 403 -5.81 -6.31 -16.67
CA LEU A 403 -4.99 -6.50 -15.48
C LEU A 403 -5.86 -7.13 -14.41
N LEU A 404 -5.33 -8.14 -13.72
CA LEU A 404 -5.94 -8.77 -12.55
C LEU A 404 -4.97 -8.63 -11.38
N PHE A 405 -5.47 -8.09 -10.28
CA PHE A 405 -4.84 -8.12 -8.96
C PHE A 405 -5.60 -9.08 -8.06
N THR A 406 -4.87 -10.03 -7.50
CA THR A 406 -5.42 -11.03 -6.59
C THR A 406 -4.40 -11.42 -5.53
N ARG A 407 -4.90 -11.80 -4.37
CA ARG A 407 -4.10 -12.32 -3.26
C ARG A 407 -3.29 -13.54 -3.69
N ASN A 408 -2.04 -13.56 -3.25
CA ASN A 408 -1.13 -14.70 -3.31
C ASN A 408 -0.58 -15.00 -1.90
N TRP A 409 0.03 -16.17 -1.74
CA TRP A 409 0.61 -16.63 -0.48
C TRP A 409 2.10 -16.90 -0.64
N GLY A 410 2.94 -16.31 0.21
CA GLY A 410 4.39 -16.52 0.17
C GLY A 410 5.07 -16.51 1.54
N GLY A 411 6.38 -16.77 1.53
CA GLY A 411 7.28 -16.75 2.69
C GLY A 411 7.52 -18.14 3.28
N ARG A 412 8.77 -18.52 3.55
CA ARG A 412 9.10 -19.62 4.49
C ARG A 412 9.21 -19.03 5.90
N GLY A 413 9.00 -19.85 6.93
CA GLY A 413 9.27 -19.43 8.32
C GLY A 413 8.13 -18.76 9.08
N ALA A 414 6.92 -18.52 8.52
CA ALA A 414 5.79 -18.00 9.31
C ALA A 414 5.17 -19.06 10.26
N LYS A 415 5.98 -19.75 11.06
CA LYS A 415 5.52 -20.69 12.08
C LYS A 415 5.06 -19.90 13.31
N GLY A 416 3.73 -19.86 13.51
CA GLY A 416 3.12 -19.32 14.73
C GLY A 416 1.96 -18.33 14.53
N LYS A 417 1.61 -17.96 13.30
CA LYS A 417 0.55 -16.97 13.09
C LYS A 417 -0.80 -17.66 12.92
N ARG A 418 -1.81 -17.19 13.67
CA ARG A 418 -3.21 -17.64 13.72
C ARG A 418 -3.89 -17.79 12.34
N TYR A 419 -3.27 -17.29 11.25
CA TYR A 419 -3.80 -17.22 9.90
C TYR A 419 -2.77 -17.65 8.85
N GLY A 420 -3.21 -18.33 7.77
CA GLY A 420 -2.40 -18.55 6.57
C GLY A 420 -1.56 -19.84 6.52
N GLY A 421 -1.73 -20.75 7.49
CA GLY A 421 -1.13 -22.09 7.43
C GLY A 421 0.40 -22.12 7.32
N GLY A 422 1.08 -21.11 7.89
CA GLY A 422 2.54 -21.00 7.80
C GLY A 422 3.06 -20.08 6.68
N LYS A 423 2.18 -19.35 5.99
CA LYS A 423 2.51 -18.36 4.95
C LYS A 423 1.83 -17.02 5.25
N TYR A 424 2.34 -15.93 4.68
CA TYR A 424 1.71 -14.62 4.76
C TYR A 424 1.11 -14.18 3.42
N ARG A 425 0.11 -13.29 3.49
CA ARG A 425 -0.61 -12.77 2.32
C ARG A 425 0.19 -11.66 1.65
N ARG A 426 0.18 -11.69 0.32
CA ARG A 426 0.81 -10.73 -0.58
C ARG A 426 -0.14 -10.48 -1.75
N GLU A 427 0.10 -9.44 -2.54
CA GLU A 427 -0.70 -9.21 -3.75
C GLU A 427 0.10 -9.52 -5.01
N SER A 428 -0.58 -10.18 -5.95
CA SER A 428 -0.03 -10.57 -7.24
C SER A 428 -0.79 -9.95 -8.39
N ARG A 429 -0.13 -9.86 -9.54
CA ARG A 429 -0.66 -9.33 -10.78
C ARG A 429 -0.55 -10.35 -11.90
N SER A 430 -1.61 -10.46 -12.70
CA SER A 430 -1.67 -11.18 -13.97
C SER A 430 -2.21 -10.27 -15.07
N VAL A 431 -1.87 -10.56 -16.33
CA VAL A 431 -2.40 -9.84 -17.48
C VAL A 431 -2.97 -10.77 -18.53
N SER A 432 -3.95 -10.30 -19.28
CA SER A 432 -4.53 -11.02 -20.42
C SER A 432 -4.88 -10.07 -21.56
N PRO A 433 -4.66 -10.44 -22.83
CA PRO A 433 -5.13 -9.65 -23.96
C PRO A 433 -6.64 -9.81 -24.23
N ASP A 434 -7.27 -10.90 -23.77
CA ASP A 434 -8.60 -11.34 -24.22
C ASP A 434 -9.52 -11.86 -23.10
N PHE A 435 -9.10 -11.70 -21.84
CA PHE A 435 -9.79 -12.19 -20.64
C PHE A 435 -9.78 -13.72 -20.45
N LEU A 436 -9.16 -14.48 -21.35
CA LEU A 436 -9.12 -15.94 -21.33
C LEU A 436 -7.69 -16.48 -21.21
N ASN A 437 -6.74 -15.86 -21.89
CA ASN A 437 -5.34 -16.25 -21.88
C ASN A 437 -4.57 -15.35 -20.92
N TRP A 438 -4.29 -15.85 -19.72
CA TRP A 438 -3.65 -15.07 -18.66
C TRP A 438 -2.18 -15.45 -18.47
N SER A 439 -1.34 -14.45 -18.20
CA SER A 439 0.03 -14.68 -17.75
C SER A 439 0.05 -15.33 -16.36
N LYS A 440 1.11 -16.09 -16.04
CA LYS A 440 1.38 -16.50 -14.66
C LYS A 440 1.39 -15.29 -13.72
N ALA A 441 0.78 -15.43 -12.55
CA ALA A 441 0.77 -14.36 -11.57
C ALA A 441 2.18 -14.07 -11.05
N LYS A 442 2.46 -12.79 -10.83
CA LYS A 442 3.71 -12.32 -10.23
C LYS A 442 3.37 -11.50 -9.01
N VAL A 443 4.01 -11.78 -7.88
CA VAL A 443 3.90 -10.92 -6.69
C VAL A 443 4.44 -9.53 -7.06
N VAL A 444 3.66 -8.50 -6.73
CA VAL A 444 4.00 -7.10 -7.03
C VAL A 444 4.07 -6.21 -5.80
N ILE A 445 3.48 -6.64 -4.68
CA ILE A 445 3.56 -5.95 -3.39
C ILE A 445 3.30 -6.92 -2.23
N GLU A 446 3.95 -6.69 -1.10
CA GLU A 446 3.77 -7.44 0.13
C GLU A 446 3.75 -6.54 1.37
N GLY A 447 3.35 -7.11 2.51
CA GLY A 447 3.38 -6.41 3.79
C GLY A 447 4.81 -6.12 4.23
N LEU A 448 5.02 -4.98 4.91
CA LEU A 448 6.32 -4.62 5.50
C LEU A 448 6.58 -5.38 6.81
N ASP A 449 5.55 -5.99 7.37
CA ASP A 449 5.57 -6.75 8.62
C ASP A 449 4.69 -7.99 8.39
N THR A 450 5.15 -9.15 8.87
CA THR A 450 4.43 -10.41 8.74
C THR A 450 3.12 -10.45 9.55
N ASP A 451 2.94 -9.56 10.53
CA ASP A 451 1.67 -9.31 11.23
C ASP A 451 0.73 -8.34 10.50
N MET A 452 1.26 -7.52 9.58
CA MET A 452 0.50 -6.55 8.79
C MET A 452 0.47 -6.97 7.33
N GLN A 453 -0.41 -7.92 7.03
CA GLN A 453 -0.43 -8.60 5.74
C GLN A 453 -1.32 -7.88 4.73
N ILE A 454 -0.90 -7.80 3.47
CA ILE A 454 -1.76 -7.28 2.40
C ILE A 454 -2.80 -8.34 2.08
N HIS A 455 -4.05 -8.06 2.41
CA HIS A 455 -5.17 -8.99 2.28
C HIS A 455 -5.82 -8.92 0.89
N ASP A 456 -6.06 -7.70 0.41
CA ASP A 456 -6.58 -7.39 -0.91
C ASP A 456 -6.08 -6.00 -1.33
N MET A 457 -6.11 -5.72 -2.64
CA MET A 457 -5.76 -4.40 -3.15
C MET A 457 -6.56 -4.03 -4.40
N PRO A 458 -7.72 -3.36 -4.26
CA PRO A 458 -8.37 -2.70 -5.39
C PRO A 458 -7.42 -1.70 -6.06
N VAL A 459 -7.26 -1.83 -7.37
CA VAL A 459 -6.39 -1.00 -8.21
C VAL A 459 -7.20 -0.26 -9.27
N PHE A 460 -6.83 0.99 -9.52
CA PHE A 460 -7.42 1.80 -10.58
C PHE A 460 -6.38 2.79 -11.14
N ARG A 461 -6.61 3.30 -12.35
CA ARG A 461 -5.80 4.38 -12.91
C ARG A 461 -6.39 5.73 -12.57
N HIS A 462 -5.52 6.69 -12.26
CA HIS A 462 -5.90 8.08 -12.10
C HIS A 462 -4.73 8.98 -12.50
N ALA A 463 -4.98 10.01 -13.31
CA ALA A 463 -3.99 11.02 -13.70
C ALA A 463 -2.61 10.45 -14.11
N GLY A 464 -2.57 9.37 -14.89
CA GLY A 464 -1.34 8.77 -15.42
C GLY A 464 -0.53 7.88 -14.45
N VAL A 465 -1.09 7.53 -13.30
CA VAL A 465 -0.54 6.52 -12.37
C VAL A 465 -1.59 5.45 -12.06
N TYR A 466 -1.14 4.33 -11.48
CA TYR A 466 -2.02 3.38 -10.81
C TYR A 466 -2.03 3.70 -9.32
N ILE A 467 -3.21 3.61 -8.70
CA ILE A 467 -3.42 3.77 -7.28
C ILE A 467 -4.01 2.47 -6.74
N GLY A 468 -3.50 2.02 -5.59
CA GLY A 468 -3.90 0.80 -4.90
C GLY A 468 -4.44 1.13 -3.52
N LEU A 469 -5.66 0.67 -3.24
CA LEU A 469 -6.26 0.71 -1.91
C LEU A 469 -5.81 -0.54 -1.15
N VAL A 470 -4.76 -0.42 -0.34
CA VAL A 470 -4.12 -1.58 0.31
C VAL A 470 -4.94 -2.00 1.51
N GLY A 471 -5.72 -3.08 1.40
CA GLY A 471 -6.40 -3.72 2.52
C GLY A 471 -5.36 -4.39 3.42
N LEU A 472 -5.01 -3.74 4.52
CA LEU A 472 -3.95 -4.19 5.42
C LEU A 472 -4.57 -4.89 6.63
N PHE A 473 -4.31 -6.19 6.74
CA PHE A 473 -4.86 -7.05 7.78
C PHE A 473 -3.86 -7.21 8.92
N ASP A 474 -4.24 -6.71 10.09
CA ASP A 474 -3.56 -6.91 11.36
C ASP A 474 -3.94 -8.30 11.92
N THR A 475 -2.99 -9.22 11.88
CA THR A 475 -3.19 -10.60 12.33
C THR A 475 -3.28 -10.73 13.86
N ILE A 476 -2.80 -9.74 14.61
CA ILE A 476 -2.87 -9.73 16.08
C ILE A 476 -4.22 -9.20 16.52
N ALA A 477 -4.61 -8.02 16.01
CA ALA A 477 -5.90 -7.40 16.33
C ALA A 477 -7.09 -8.12 15.66
N SER A 478 -6.83 -8.89 14.59
CA SER A 478 -7.86 -9.49 13.73
C SER A 478 -8.77 -8.41 13.13
N ARG A 479 -8.16 -7.37 12.58
CA ARG A 479 -8.82 -6.19 12.00
C ARG A 479 -8.17 -5.81 10.67
N GLN A 480 -8.91 -5.11 9.83
CA GLN A 480 -8.42 -4.64 8.53
C GLN A 480 -8.84 -3.20 8.28
N HIS A 481 -7.87 -2.37 7.88
CA HIS A 481 -8.08 -1.01 7.37
C HIS A 481 -7.51 -0.87 5.96
N VAL A 482 -7.72 0.30 5.33
CA VAL A 482 -7.23 0.56 3.97
C VAL A 482 -6.15 1.63 4.02
N GLU A 483 -4.95 1.26 3.58
CA GLU A 483 -3.84 2.18 3.30
C GLU A 483 -3.74 2.49 1.80
N LEU A 484 -2.72 3.25 1.42
CA LEU A 484 -2.55 3.71 0.05
C LEU A 484 -1.20 3.29 -0.51
N ALA A 485 -1.20 2.89 -1.78
CA ALA A 485 0.00 2.71 -2.57
C ALA A 485 -0.22 3.29 -3.98
N TRP A 486 0.87 3.59 -4.66
CA TRP A 486 0.82 3.98 -6.07
C TRP A 486 1.88 3.25 -6.89
N SER A 487 1.68 3.19 -8.20
CA SER A 487 2.61 2.57 -9.13
C SER A 487 2.67 3.35 -10.45
N PRO A 488 3.87 3.52 -11.04
CA PRO A 488 4.01 4.10 -12.37
C PRO A 488 3.60 3.14 -13.49
N ASP A 489 3.64 1.83 -13.25
CA ASP A 489 3.64 0.79 -14.30
C ASP A 489 2.79 -0.45 -13.96
N SER A 490 2.05 -0.42 -12.85
CA SER A 490 1.26 -1.53 -12.26
C SER A 490 2.09 -2.69 -11.69
N VAL A 491 3.42 -2.63 -11.76
CA VAL A 491 4.34 -3.69 -11.35
C VAL A 491 5.16 -3.27 -10.12
N ARG A 492 5.73 -2.07 -10.13
CA ARG A 492 6.50 -1.52 -9.01
C ARG A 492 5.59 -0.65 -8.16
N TRP A 493 5.40 -1.03 -6.90
CA TRP A 493 4.49 -0.33 -5.99
C TRP A 493 5.23 0.42 -4.89
N HIS A 494 4.75 1.61 -4.58
CA HIS A 494 5.27 2.49 -3.55
C HIS A 494 4.18 2.74 -2.50
N ARG A 495 4.40 2.31 -1.26
CA ARG A 495 3.49 2.58 -0.14
C ARG A 495 3.53 4.05 0.21
N ILE A 496 2.37 4.65 0.49
CA ILE A 496 2.24 6.03 0.97
C ILE A 496 1.92 5.98 2.46
N CYS A 497 2.81 6.54 3.28
CA CYS A 497 2.72 6.59 4.74
C CYS A 497 2.28 5.25 5.39
N PRO A 498 3.08 4.18 5.25
CA PRO A 498 2.77 2.89 5.89
C PRO A 498 2.38 3.04 7.37
N GLY A 499 1.32 2.36 7.79
CA GLY A 499 0.76 2.48 9.13
C GLY A 499 -0.26 3.62 9.29
N THR A 500 -0.45 4.46 8.28
CA THR A 500 -1.49 5.50 8.26
C THR A 500 -2.61 5.11 7.30
N PRO A 501 -3.83 4.82 7.79
CA PRO A 501 -4.94 4.46 6.91
C PRO A 501 -5.43 5.65 6.09
N LEU A 502 -5.72 5.43 4.80
CA LEU A 502 -6.59 6.31 4.02
C LEU A 502 -8.03 6.13 4.49
N ILE A 503 -8.51 4.89 4.65
CA ILE A 503 -9.82 4.59 5.23
C ILE A 503 -9.61 3.84 6.55
N ALA A 504 -9.72 4.57 7.65
CA ALA A 504 -9.59 4.02 8.99
C ALA A 504 -10.84 3.23 9.40
N ASN A 505 -10.65 2.22 10.27
CA ASN A 505 -11.75 1.63 11.02
C ASN A 505 -12.38 2.66 11.96
N SER A 506 -13.66 2.48 12.27
CA SER A 506 -14.26 3.22 13.37
C SER A 506 -13.50 3.04 14.69
N ARG A 507 -13.56 4.08 15.51
CA ARG A 507 -13.01 4.12 16.87
C ARG A 507 -13.91 3.41 17.89
N HIS A 508 -15.20 3.25 17.60
CA HIS A 508 -16.19 2.71 18.54
C HIS A 508 -16.55 1.27 18.20
N VAL A 509 -16.38 0.37 19.17
CA VAL A 509 -16.72 -1.05 19.03
C VAL A 509 -18.20 -1.19 18.66
N GLY A 510 -18.51 -2.04 17.68
CA GLY A 510 -19.88 -2.30 17.24
C GLY A 510 -20.38 -1.39 16.10
N GLU A 511 -19.66 -0.32 15.76
CA GLU A 511 -19.96 0.45 14.54
C GLU A 511 -19.64 -0.35 13.28
N CYS A 512 -20.32 -0.01 12.17
CA CYS A 512 -20.39 -0.80 10.94
C CYS A 512 -19.04 -1.18 10.29
N ASP A 513 -17.95 -0.51 10.63
CA ASP A 513 -16.62 -0.76 10.08
C ASP A 513 -15.50 -0.76 11.13
N TRP A 514 -15.87 -0.97 12.40
CA TRP A 514 -14.92 -1.07 13.49
C TRP A 514 -13.94 -2.24 13.30
N GLY A 515 -14.43 -3.38 12.80
CA GLY A 515 -13.64 -4.59 12.65
C GLY A 515 -12.78 -4.60 11.40
N CYS A 516 -13.40 -4.62 10.24
CA CYS A 516 -12.72 -4.76 8.94
C CYS A 516 -13.33 -3.85 7.88
N ILE A 517 -12.51 -3.43 6.92
CA ILE A 517 -12.88 -2.64 5.75
C ILE A 517 -12.35 -3.33 4.49
N PHE A 518 -13.23 -3.56 3.52
CA PHE A 518 -12.95 -4.20 2.23
C PHE A 518 -13.34 -3.23 1.11
N ALA A 519 -12.38 -2.48 0.58
CA ALA A 519 -12.65 -1.44 -0.41
C ALA A 519 -13.07 -2.01 -1.78
N SER A 520 -13.80 -1.20 -2.53
CA SER A 520 -14.03 -1.36 -3.97
C SER A 520 -13.25 -0.27 -4.74
N PRO A 521 -12.99 -0.44 -6.04
CA PRO A 521 -12.51 0.67 -6.87
C PRO A 521 -13.42 1.91 -6.74
N PRO A 522 -12.84 3.13 -6.77
CA PRO A 522 -13.59 4.36 -6.58
C PRO A 522 -14.52 4.69 -7.74
N ILE A 523 -15.59 5.43 -7.44
CA ILE A 523 -16.37 6.16 -8.45
C ILE A 523 -15.94 7.62 -8.45
N PHE A 524 -15.42 8.08 -9.58
CA PHE A 524 -15.03 9.47 -9.78
C PHE A 524 -16.24 10.32 -10.18
N GLY A 525 -16.63 11.24 -9.31
CA GLY A 525 -17.57 12.31 -9.63
C GLY A 525 -16.85 13.62 -9.92
N LYS A 526 -17.61 14.65 -10.28
CA LYS A 526 -17.08 15.99 -10.56
C LYS A 526 -16.46 16.64 -9.32
N ASP A 527 -17.18 16.59 -8.20
CA ASP A 527 -16.83 17.32 -6.98
C ASP A 527 -16.33 16.40 -5.86
N GLU A 528 -16.35 15.08 -6.07
CA GLU A 528 -15.93 14.07 -5.10
C GLU A 528 -15.53 12.75 -5.74
N ILE A 529 -14.75 11.98 -5.01
CA ILE A 529 -14.45 10.58 -5.25
C ILE A 529 -15.20 9.78 -4.18
N ARG A 530 -16.02 8.83 -4.62
CA ARG A 530 -16.77 7.93 -3.75
C ARG A 530 -16.02 6.63 -3.57
N LEU A 531 -15.69 6.31 -2.33
CA LEU A 531 -14.98 5.11 -1.90
C LEU A 531 -15.98 4.17 -1.23
N TYR A 532 -16.63 3.31 -2.01
CA TYR A 532 -17.50 2.27 -1.48
C TYR A 532 -16.68 1.13 -0.88
N TYR A 533 -17.17 0.56 0.23
CA TYR A 533 -16.49 -0.56 0.89
C TYR A 533 -17.47 -1.42 1.68
N GLY A 534 -17.11 -2.70 1.82
CA GLY A 534 -17.70 -3.58 2.82
C GLY A 534 -17.13 -3.30 4.20
N GLY A 535 -17.99 -3.21 5.21
CA GLY A 535 -17.62 -3.04 6.62
C GLY A 535 -18.08 -4.22 7.47
N CYS A 536 -17.35 -4.49 8.56
CA CYS A 536 -17.80 -5.39 9.63
C CYS A 536 -17.68 -4.71 10.99
N ASN A 537 -18.63 -4.96 11.89
CA ASN A 537 -18.60 -4.41 13.26
C ASN A 537 -17.84 -5.24 14.29
N GLY A 538 -17.26 -6.37 13.89
CA GLY A 538 -16.52 -7.30 14.74
C GLY A 538 -15.26 -7.81 14.09
N ARG A 539 -14.42 -8.49 14.87
CA ARG A 539 -13.11 -9.01 14.43
C ARG A 539 -13.25 -9.99 13.26
N PHE A 540 -12.24 -10.03 12.41
CA PHE A 540 -12.20 -10.90 11.21
C PHE A 540 -12.39 -12.39 11.56
N MET A 541 -11.81 -12.87 12.66
CA MET A 541 -12.10 -14.20 13.21
C MET A 541 -12.90 -14.12 14.50
N GLY A 542 -14.10 -13.58 14.39
CA GLY A 542 -15.07 -13.55 15.48
C GLY A 542 -16.47 -13.23 14.98
N TRP A 543 -17.41 -13.16 15.92
CA TRP A 543 -18.75 -12.70 15.60
C TRP A 543 -18.73 -11.27 15.07
N ARG A 544 -19.45 -11.07 13.97
CA ARG A 544 -19.62 -9.80 13.26
C ARG A 544 -20.92 -9.83 12.46
N ASP A 545 -21.42 -8.65 12.16
CA ASP A 545 -22.39 -8.38 11.12
C ASP A 545 -21.69 -7.59 10.01
N GLY A 546 -22.13 -7.80 8.77
CA GLY A 546 -21.59 -7.10 7.61
C GLY A 546 -22.48 -5.97 7.12
N PHE A 547 -21.83 -4.97 6.52
CA PHE A 547 -22.43 -3.72 6.09
C PHE A 547 -21.84 -3.28 4.74
N PHE A 548 -22.63 -2.55 3.96
CA PHE A 548 -22.14 -1.80 2.81
C PHE A 548 -22.08 -0.32 3.15
N CYS A 549 -20.92 0.30 2.97
CA CYS A 549 -20.62 1.63 3.47
C CYS A 549 -19.94 2.49 2.39
N LEU A 550 -19.88 3.80 2.65
CA LEU A 550 -19.28 4.80 1.78
C LEU A 550 -18.37 5.74 2.57
N ALA A 551 -17.20 6.02 2.01
CA ALA A 551 -16.36 7.15 2.37
C ALA A 551 -16.25 8.10 1.18
N ARG A 552 -16.06 9.38 1.45
CA ARG A 552 -15.92 10.43 0.45
C ARG A 552 -14.52 11.03 0.54
N LEU A 553 -13.95 11.28 -0.62
CA LEU A 553 -12.68 11.95 -0.78
C LEU A 553 -12.86 13.08 -1.79
N ARG A 554 -12.15 14.20 -1.62
CA ARG A 554 -12.14 15.24 -2.66
C ARG A 554 -11.47 14.72 -3.95
N PRO A 555 -11.73 15.31 -5.12
CA PRO A 555 -10.95 15.02 -6.32
C PRO A 555 -9.45 15.19 -6.04
N ASP A 556 -8.65 14.26 -6.56
CA ASP A 556 -7.18 14.15 -6.39
C ASP A 556 -6.66 14.00 -4.95
N GLY A 557 -7.53 13.98 -3.94
CA GLY A 557 -7.16 14.04 -2.52
C GLY A 557 -6.53 12.79 -1.92
N PHE A 558 -5.92 11.91 -2.70
CA PHE A 558 -5.38 10.64 -2.17
C PHE A 558 -4.18 10.86 -1.24
N ALA A 559 -3.23 11.69 -1.68
CA ALA A 559 -2.05 12.08 -0.91
C ALA A 559 -1.47 13.39 -1.47
N GLY A 560 -0.90 14.23 -0.60
CA GLY A 560 -0.38 15.55 -0.96
C GLY A 560 0.75 15.98 -0.04
N TYR A 561 1.54 16.95 -0.48
CA TYR A 561 2.60 17.53 0.34
C TYR A 561 2.04 18.56 1.31
N GLU A 562 2.39 18.43 2.58
CA GLU A 562 2.09 19.40 3.63
C GLU A 562 3.38 19.86 4.33
N GLN A 563 3.31 21.04 4.96
CA GLN A 563 4.41 21.61 5.72
C GLN A 563 4.73 20.78 6.97
N VAL A 564 6.02 20.51 7.23
CA VAL A 564 6.48 19.74 8.39
C VAL A 564 6.67 20.62 9.62
N ALA A 565 7.37 21.75 9.48
CA ALA A 565 7.76 22.62 10.59
C ALA A 565 7.39 24.09 10.37
N GLY A 566 7.02 24.73 11.49
CA GLY A 566 6.82 26.16 11.66
C GLY A 566 5.42 26.63 11.29
N GLY A 567 4.73 27.29 12.24
CA GLY A 567 3.50 28.04 11.99
C GLY A 567 3.75 29.23 11.04
N SER A 568 3.09 30.37 11.27
CA SER A 568 3.05 31.52 10.32
C SER A 568 4.38 32.05 9.75
N ASN A 569 5.54 31.65 10.29
CA ASN A 569 6.87 32.21 10.01
C ASN A 569 7.78 31.33 9.13
N LYS A 570 7.35 30.12 8.74
CA LYS A 570 8.09 29.27 7.79
C LYS A 570 7.16 28.82 6.68
N THR A 571 7.75 28.48 5.54
CA THR A 571 7.05 27.89 4.41
C THR A 571 7.69 26.55 4.06
N ALA A 572 6.96 25.73 3.31
CA ALA A 572 7.48 24.54 2.67
C ALA A 572 7.59 24.78 1.16
N THR A 573 8.54 24.13 0.49
CA THR A 573 8.72 24.24 -0.96
C THR A 573 8.69 22.88 -1.62
N VAL A 574 7.97 22.75 -2.72
CA VAL A 574 7.99 21.57 -3.60
C VAL A 574 8.32 22.02 -5.01
N THR A 575 9.40 21.53 -5.59
CA THR A 575 9.80 21.84 -6.98
C THR A 575 9.61 20.61 -7.86
N THR A 576 8.99 20.78 -9.02
CA THR A 576 8.81 19.69 -9.98
C THR A 576 10.06 19.48 -10.82
N LYS A 577 10.24 18.25 -11.32
CA LYS A 577 11.05 18.02 -12.53
C LYS A 577 10.42 18.76 -13.72
N PRO A 578 11.15 18.93 -14.84
CA PRO A 578 10.57 19.51 -16.04
C PRO A 578 9.29 18.78 -16.50
N VAL A 579 8.20 19.54 -16.66
CA VAL A 579 6.92 19.08 -17.21
C VAL A 579 6.60 19.87 -18.48
N ILE A 580 5.80 19.27 -19.37
CA ILE A 580 5.40 19.91 -20.62
C ILE A 580 4.15 20.73 -20.35
N ALA A 581 4.18 22.03 -20.63
CA ALA A 581 2.96 22.84 -20.61
C ALA A 581 2.10 22.46 -21.83
N VAL A 582 0.93 21.88 -21.59
CA VAL A 582 0.04 21.39 -22.66
C VAL A 582 -1.15 22.31 -22.96
N ALA A 583 -1.38 23.31 -22.12
CA ALA A 583 -2.44 24.31 -22.25
C ALA A 583 -2.02 25.68 -21.67
N ASP A 584 -2.94 26.64 -21.66
CA ASP A 584 -2.72 28.05 -21.33
C ASP A 584 -3.21 28.45 -19.92
N SER A 585 -3.96 27.59 -19.23
CA SER A 585 -4.28 27.74 -17.81
C SER A 585 -3.55 26.68 -16.98
N LEU A 586 -3.00 27.09 -15.84
CA LEU A 586 -2.50 26.19 -14.79
C LEU A 586 -3.50 26.17 -13.62
N ARG A 587 -3.81 24.99 -13.10
CA ARG A 587 -4.71 24.81 -11.97
C ARG A 587 -4.06 23.96 -10.89
N VAL A 588 -4.44 24.17 -9.64
CA VAL A 588 -3.96 23.41 -8.49
C VAL A 588 -5.10 22.91 -7.62
N THR A 589 -4.87 21.79 -6.97
CA THR A 589 -5.80 21.16 -6.04
C THR A 589 -5.12 21.09 -4.69
N ALA A 590 -5.66 21.82 -3.72
CA ALA A 590 -5.08 21.94 -2.39
C ALA A 590 -6.14 22.19 -1.31
N ASP A 591 -5.80 21.81 -0.08
CA ASP A 591 -6.54 22.18 1.13
C ASP A 591 -5.76 23.24 1.90
N MET A 592 -6.46 24.24 2.43
CA MET A 592 -5.89 25.34 3.20
C MET A 592 -6.42 25.30 4.63
N ALA A 593 -5.54 25.46 5.62
CA ALA A 593 -5.95 25.86 6.96
C ALA A 593 -6.21 27.38 7.02
N MET A 594 -6.59 27.88 8.19
CA MET A 594 -6.78 29.32 8.41
C MET A 594 -5.46 30.06 8.15
N SER A 595 -5.51 31.11 7.33
CA SER A 595 -4.33 31.88 6.87
C SER A 595 -3.31 31.10 6.03
N GLY A 596 -3.62 29.87 5.63
CA GLY A 596 -2.78 29.07 4.74
C GLY A 596 -2.81 29.58 3.29
N TYR A 597 -1.77 29.25 2.54
CA TYR A 597 -1.71 29.54 1.11
C TYR A 597 -0.88 28.53 0.32
N VAL A 598 -1.09 28.56 -0.99
CA VAL A 598 -0.19 28.03 -2.01
C VAL A 598 0.19 29.17 -2.95
N LYS A 599 1.49 29.34 -3.20
CA LYS A 599 2.03 30.25 -4.21
C LYS A 599 2.77 29.42 -5.25
N VAL A 600 2.55 29.72 -6.52
CA VAL A 600 3.20 29.00 -7.64
C VAL A 600 4.19 29.94 -8.31
N THR A 601 5.43 29.49 -8.48
CA THR A 601 6.44 30.17 -9.30
C THR A 601 6.75 29.27 -10.49
N LEU A 602 6.61 29.81 -11.70
CA LEU A 602 7.02 29.14 -12.93
C LEU A 602 8.51 29.40 -13.16
N LEU A 603 9.27 28.33 -13.38
CA LEU A 603 10.71 28.40 -13.65
C LEU A 603 11.01 27.92 -15.07
N GLY A 604 12.01 28.55 -15.69
CA GLY A 604 12.60 28.15 -16.97
C GLY A 604 13.44 26.88 -16.87
N GLN A 605 14.08 26.51 -17.99
CA GLN A 605 14.91 25.31 -18.08
C GLN A 605 16.16 25.35 -17.18
N ASP A 606 16.69 26.55 -16.94
CA ASP A 606 17.84 26.87 -16.07
C ASP A 606 17.42 27.21 -14.63
N SER A 607 16.16 26.94 -14.25
CA SER A 607 15.57 27.26 -12.95
C SER A 607 15.46 28.75 -12.64
N THR A 608 15.57 29.63 -13.65
CA THR A 608 15.26 31.06 -13.51
C THR A 608 13.76 31.29 -13.36
N PRO A 609 13.30 32.16 -12.44
CA PRO A 609 11.88 32.53 -12.33
C PRO A 609 11.41 33.27 -13.59
N LEU A 610 10.37 32.74 -14.24
CA LEU A 610 9.72 33.37 -15.40
C LEU A 610 8.42 34.08 -15.03
N ALA A 611 7.69 33.57 -14.04
CA ALA A 611 6.46 34.16 -13.54
C ALA A 611 6.17 33.76 -12.11
N GLU A 612 5.46 34.62 -11.38
CA GLU A 612 4.95 34.34 -10.05
C GLU A 612 3.43 34.46 -10.03
N GLY A 613 2.77 33.48 -9.43
CA GLY A 613 1.34 33.45 -9.21
C GLY A 613 0.91 34.28 -7.99
N GLU A 614 -0.32 34.77 -8.02
CA GLU A 614 -1.03 35.26 -6.85
C GLU A 614 -1.20 34.15 -5.80
N LEU A 615 -1.44 34.54 -4.55
CA LEU A 615 -1.65 33.59 -3.47
C LEU A 615 -3.02 32.90 -3.61
N ILE A 616 -3.01 31.57 -3.57
CA ILE A 616 -4.23 30.76 -3.47
C ILE A 616 -4.47 30.49 -1.99
N THR A 617 -5.50 31.11 -1.42
CA THR A 617 -5.78 31.12 0.03
C THR A 617 -7.04 30.36 0.42
N ARG A 618 -7.69 29.69 -0.56
CA ARG A 618 -8.91 28.90 -0.34
C ARG A 618 -8.69 27.45 -0.75
N THR A 619 -9.22 26.53 0.06
CA THR A 619 -9.37 25.13 -0.32
C THR A 619 -10.17 25.04 -1.61
N GLY A 620 -9.67 24.27 -2.57
CA GLY A 620 -10.32 24.13 -3.87
C GLY A 620 -9.76 22.99 -4.70
N THR A 621 -10.61 22.47 -5.59
CA THR A 621 -10.25 21.58 -6.69
C THR A 621 -10.08 22.41 -7.94
N ASP A 622 -8.98 22.20 -8.66
CA ASP A 622 -8.69 22.87 -9.91
C ASP A 622 -8.80 24.41 -9.80
N ALA A 623 -8.28 24.94 -8.68
CA ALA A 623 -8.16 26.38 -8.46
C ALA A 623 -7.16 26.96 -9.45
N GLU A 624 -7.60 27.95 -10.22
CA GLU A 624 -6.79 28.58 -11.25
C GLU A 624 -5.64 29.39 -10.65
N VAL A 625 -4.44 29.22 -11.19
CA VAL A 625 -3.27 30.03 -10.86
C VAL A 625 -3.33 31.31 -11.67
N ARG A 626 -3.63 32.42 -11.00
CA ARG A 626 -3.56 33.76 -11.59
C ARG A 626 -2.12 34.26 -11.50
N TRP A 627 -1.58 34.76 -12.60
CA TRP A 627 -0.21 35.26 -12.65
C TRP A 627 -0.17 36.76 -12.33
N LYS A 628 0.89 37.22 -11.69
CA LYS A 628 1.14 38.64 -11.48
C LYS A 628 1.59 39.30 -12.79
N GLY A 629 1.19 40.55 -13.00
CA GLY A 629 1.48 41.31 -14.22
C GLY A 629 0.79 40.73 -15.45
N ASP A 630 1.33 41.01 -16.63
CA ASP A 630 0.72 40.61 -17.92
C ASP A 630 1.17 39.22 -18.42
N PHE A 631 1.67 38.36 -17.52
CA PHE A 631 2.17 37.04 -17.90
C PHE A 631 1.04 36.09 -18.31
N SER A 632 1.25 35.39 -19.43
CA SER A 632 0.36 34.31 -19.89
C SER A 632 1.17 33.05 -20.20
N LEU A 633 0.62 31.91 -19.80
CA LEU A 633 1.23 30.59 -20.06
C LEU A 633 1.13 30.19 -21.55
N GLY A 634 0.26 30.82 -22.34
CA GLY A 634 0.01 30.44 -23.74
C GLY A 634 1.27 30.41 -24.61
N GLY A 635 2.23 31.31 -24.36
CA GLY A 635 3.53 31.36 -25.07
C GLY A 635 4.51 30.23 -24.71
N LEU A 636 4.16 29.38 -23.74
CA LEU A 636 4.97 28.26 -23.25
C LEU A 636 4.40 26.89 -23.65
N LYS A 637 3.34 26.83 -24.45
CA LYS A 637 2.78 25.56 -24.94
C LYS A 637 3.86 24.70 -25.60
N SER A 638 3.88 23.42 -25.26
CA SER A 638 4.88 22.41 -25.67
C SER A 638 6.31 22.65 -25.18
N LYS A 639 6.57 23.68 -24.36
CA LYS A 639 7.87 23.89 -23.72
C LYS A 639 7.95 23.14 -22.39
N GLN A 640 9.18 22.80 -22.01
CA GLN A 640 9.47 22.26 -20.69
C GLN A 640 9.57 23.39 -19.67
N ILE A 641 8.83 23.28 -18.59
CA ILE A 641 8.82 24.22 -17.46
C ILE A 641 9.01 23.46 -16.15
N ARG A 642 9.47 24.14 -15.10
CA ARG A 642 9.35 23.63 -13.73
C ARG A 642 8.36 24.49 -12.97
N LEU A 643 7.67 23.89 -12.01
CA LEU A 643 6.81 24.58 -11.08
C LEU A 643 7.43 24.47 -9.69
N ARG A 644 7.56 25.60 -9.02
CA ARG A 644 7.90 25.66 -7.59
C ARG A 644 6.65 26.08 -6.83
N PHE A 645 6.22 25.24 -5.91
CA PHE A 645 5.11 25.50 -5.01
C PHE A 645 5.67 25.90 -3.65
N GLU A 646 5.31 27.09 -3.19
CA GLU A 646 5.54 27.51 -1.81
C GLU A 646 4.23 27.33 -1.03
N LEU A 647 4.30 26.60 0.07
CA LEU A 647 3.16 26.18 0.90
C LEU A 647 3.30 26.80 2.30
N ARG A 648 2.19 27.27 2.84
CA ARG A 648 2.06 27.59 4.28
C ARG A 648 0.72 27.08 4.78
N ASP A 649 0.73 26.32 5.88
CA ASP A 649 -0.47 25.77 6.52
C ASP A 649 -1.47 25.17 5.49
N SER A 650 -0.94 24.45 4.50
CA SER A 650 -1.68 23.92 3.37
C SER A 650 -1.18 22.54 2.96
N LYS A 651 -2.06 21.78 2.29
CA LYS A 651 -1.74 20.50 1.67
C LYS A 651 -2.02 20.57 0.19
N LEU A 652 -0.99 20.39 -0.63
CA LEU A 652 -1.07 20.42 -2.10
C LEU A 652 -1.08 18.98 -2.65
N TYR A 653 -2.09 18.64 -3.45
CA TYR A 653 -2.31 17.27 -3.95
C TYR A 653 -1.92 17.10 -5.41
N SER A 654 -2.28 18.07 -6.27
CA SER A 654 -2.06 17.95 -7.72
C SER A 654 -2.03 19.31 -8.40
N PHE A 655 -1.56 19.31 -9.65
CA PHE A 655 -1.72 20.41 -10.59
C PHE A 655 -2.18 19.88 -11.95
N SER A 656 -2.82 20.74 -12.74
CA SER A 656 -3.27 20.40 -14.09
C SER A 656 -3.20 21.59 -15.05
N PHE A 657 -3.10 21.29 -16.34
CA PHE A 657 -3.20 22.24 -17.43
C PHE A 657 -4.59 22.15 -18.05
N HIS A 658 -5.24 23.29 -18.26
CA HIS A 658 -6.58 23.36 -18.88
C HIS A 658 -6.54 24.34 -20.06
N GLN A 659 -7.33 24.03 -21.08
CA GLN A 659 -7.66 24.96 -22.18
C GLN A 659 -8.63 26.04 -21.71
#